data_AF-A0A5C5BEY0-F1
#
_entry.id   AF-A0A5C5BEY0-F1
#
_cell.length_a   1.000
_cell.length_b   1.000
_cell.length_c   1.000
_cell.angle_alpha   90.00
_cell.angle_beta   90.00
_cell.angle_gamma   90.00
#
_symmetry.space_group_name_H-M   'P 1'
#
loop_
_entity.id
_entity.type
_entity.pdbx_description
1 polymer ?
#
loop_
_entity_poly.entity_id
_entity_poly.type
_entity_poly.pdbx_seq_one_letter_code
_entity_poly.pdbx_strand_id
1 'polypeptide(L)'
;MPELAAGTGSAHVPAALDGVTHETVAPPVGIRPARFRPPTGASSAETVSLDGDWRFRLFPGAETGADPADDGSSSSNSSPASDPWDILTVPGHWQLAGAPDAWPYGKPAYTNVLYPIPLDPPRVPRDNPTGEYRRTFDVPESWLAEGRVVLRFEGVDSWFTVAVNGTPLAVSHGSRLPTEIDVTEHVRAGANLLAVRVTQWSAFTYVEDQDQWWLSGIFRSVSLEHRPVGGIEHVRVSAEYDHTSGEGTLRVDVTGPDGEPAPGARVTVAELGIEVGAGEEVTLAVDPWSAEVPRLYDASVTTDAETVALRIGFRTVSIVDGVFLVNGAPVKLKGVNRHEFEPTAGRTVSPEQMRQDVLLMKRHHVNAVRTSHYPPHPHFLDLCDEYGLYVVDENDLETHGFIAAGWRGNPTDDPAWTDVLVDRVTRMVHRDAHHASIILWSLGNEAGEGRNLAAMSAAIRALDPSRPIHYEGDWSSEHVDVYSRMYASTQEVALIGRGEEDALADGELDARRRGLPFMQCEYVHAMGNGPGGFTDYDDLFDAHPRLMGGFVWEWKDHGISRREDLDAGTGETFYGYGGDFGETFHDGTFIADGLLLPDRTPSPGMVEMAAVYAPVRVDPLDVDGDGVSDHLLVRNRYTFRDTAHVRLAWSLHQGHEVLAAGELDDEDTLLAPGEELLLDAPEEAVALAAQAPGREPVWWTVRAVQRANAGAGLDAAWLDGLDGLDGEHVLGAGQLLLRAQRALPEAGDGAASQGADGGFAVGPARFDRAGRLTALGGVAVRTARVDAWRASTDNDHAKQWEAARSDEETWYLQGLALLTERLDTAEVVDDAVVVSGRVAGPATEVGLAFTATWRAVAADAVDLDLTIVPEGQWLGSVPRLGLLLGLEQPDPGAVAAVEVDWAGLGPEESYADSTKAALGGAWRHTVADWQTRYTHPQENGARRGVTSATLTLDGGRTLDLEAADSELGARTLPGLELTLRPWTDQALHAAAHPHDLVPDGVLWVHLDVAQHGVGTAACGPGVLANAALRPAPARLRVRLTVGG
;
A
#
# COMPACT_ATOMS: atom_id res chain seq x y z
N MET A 1 -10.61 5.49 -43.41
CA MET A 1 -10.26 6.90 -43.68
C MET A 1 -11.48 7.68 -44.13
N PRO A 2 -12.02 8.57 -43.28
CA PRO A 2 -12.53 9.86 -43.71
C PRO A 2 -11.49 10.95 -43.40
N GLU A 3 -11.31 11.89 -44.34
CA GLU A 3 -10.42 13.05 -44.22
C GLU A 3 -10.90 14.01 -43.11
N LEU A 4 -10.08 14.22 -42.09
CA LEU A 4 -10.16 15.39 -41.21
C LEU A 4 -9.42 16.54 -41.92
N ALA A 5 -10.19 17.51 -42.40
CA ALA A 5 -9.68 18.66 -43.12
C ALA A 5 -8.92 19.60 -42.17
N ALA A 6 -7.66 19.89 -42.53
CA ALA A 6 -6.88 20.98 -41.96
C ALA A 6 -7.58 22.32 -42.23
N GLY A 7 -8.06 22.96 -41.16
CA GLY A 7 -8.66 24.28 -41.18
C GLY A 7 -7.72 25.32 -40.59
N THR A 8 -6.93 26.00 -41.43
CA THR A 8 -6.33 27.30 -41.07
C THR A 8 -7.44 28.35 -41.10
N GLY A 9 -7.93 28.78 -39.94
CA GLY A 9 -8.96 29.80 -39.83
C GLY A 9 -9.01 30.44 -38.44
N SER A 10 -8.64 31.72 -38.39
CA SER A 10 -8.90 32.68 -37.30
C SER A 10 -10.20 32.35 -36.55
N ALA A 11 -10.06 31.95 -35.28
CA ALA A 11 -11.18 31.62 -34.41
C ALA A 11 -11.68 32.88 -33.72
N HIS A 12 -12.90 33.29 -34.07
CA HIS A 12 -13.77 34.01 -33.14
C HIS A 12 -14.08 33.08 -31.95
N VAL A 13 -13.26 33.13 -30.90
CA VAL A 13 -13.44 32.37 -29.64
C VAL A 13 -14.75 32.67 -28.87
N PRO A 14 -15.43 33.85 -28.96
CA PRO A 14 -16.59 34.12 -28.09
C PRO A 14 -17.80 33.21 -28.28
N ALA A 15 -18.01 32.62 -29.47
CA ALA A 15 -19.23 31.85 -29.76
C ALA A 15 -19.15 30.35 -29.36
N ALA A 16 -17.95 29.82 -29.07
CA ALA A 16 -17.74 28.40 -28.80
C ALA A 16 -17.98 28.00 -27.35
N LEU A 17 -17.88 28.95 -26.41
CA LEU A 17 -18.14 28.73 -24.98
C LEU A 17 -19.62 28.92 -24.60
N ASP A 18 -20.41 29.55 -25.49
CA ASP A 18 -21.82 29.84 -25.25
C ASP A 18 -22.64 28.55 -25.08
N GLY A 19 -23.17 28.35 -23.87
CA GLY A 19 -24.04 27.23 -23.54
C GLY A 19 -23.34 25.98 -22.98
N VAL A 20 -22.01 25.97 -22.89
CA VAL A 20 -21.27 24.90 -22.21
C VAL A 20 -21.28 25.16 -20.71
N THR A 21 -21.82 24.23 -19.94
CA THR A 21 -21.92 24.29 -18.47
C THR A 21 -21.22 23.10 -17.82
N HIS A 22 -21.08 23.11 -16.49
CA HIS A 22 -20.57 21.98 -15.71
C HIS A 22 -21.45 20.72 -15.81
N GLU A 23 -22.65 20.79 -16.42
CA GLU A 23 -23.54 19.64 -16.69
C GLU A 23 -23.55 19.25 -18.19
N THR A 24 -22.70 19.87 -19.02
CA THR A 24 -22.62 19.56 -20.47
C THR A 24 -21.61 18.45 -20.72
N VAL A 25 -22.07 17.30 -21.21
CA VAL A 25 -21.20 16.18 -21.61
C VAL A 25 -20.61 16.48 -22.98
N ALA A 26 -19.39 17.02 -22.98
CA ALA A 26 -18.60 17.27 -24.18
C ALA A 26 -17.10 17.28 -23.83
N PRO A 27 -16.20 17.01 -24.80
CA PRO A 27 -14.78 17.25 -24.62
C PRO A 27 -14.48 18.72 -24.23
N PRO A 28 -13.31 19.01 -23.64
CA PRO A 28 -12.90 20.37 -23.34
C PRO A 28 -12.95 21.30 -24.56
N VAL A 29 -13.22 22.59 -24.34
CA VAL A 29 -13.37 23.61 -25.39
C VAL A 29 -12.36 24.73 -25.16
N GLY A 30 -11.73 25.20 -26.24
CA GLY A 30 -10.74 26.29 -26.16
C GLY A 30 -9.36 25.84 -25.67
N ILE A 31 -9.11 24.52 -25.63
CA ILE A 31 -7.83 23.94 -25.25
C ILE A 31 -7.04 23.52 -26.49
N ARG A 32 -5.71 23.44 -26.36
CA ARG A 32 -4.80 22.88 -27.36
C ARG A 32 -4.78 21.35 -27.26
N PRO A 33 -4.45 20.63 -28.34
CA PRO A 33 -4.21 19.19 -28.27
C PRO A 33 -3.16 18.85 -27.21
N ALA A 34 -3.35 17.73 -26.50
CA ALA A 34 -2.34 17.24 -25.58
C ALA A 34 -1.03 16.91 -26.30
N ARG A 35 0.07 17.13 -25.60
CA ARG A 35 1.42 16.82 -26.07
C ARG A 35 2.23 16.14 -24.97
N PHE A 36 3.34 15.54 -25.38
CA PHE A 36 4.34 14.98 -24.48
C PHE A 36 4.80 16.02 -23.47
N ARG A 37 5.11 15.55 -22.27
CA ARG A 37 5.57 16.38 -21.16
C ARG A 37 7.07 16.11 -20.96
N PRO A 38 7.98 16.99 -21.42
CA PRO A 38 9.40 16.83 -21.10
C PRO A 38 9.64 17.07 -19.59
N PRO A 39 10.71 16.49 -19.00
CA PRO A 39 11.05 16.75 -17.61
C PRO A 39 11.17 18.26 -17.32
N THR A 40 10.89 18.66 -16.09
CA THR A 40 10.92 20.08 -15.71
C THR A 40 12.30 20.69 -16.00
N GLY A 41 12.34 21.77 -16.78
CA GLY A 41 13.57 22.43 -17.19
C GLY A 41 14.34 21.75 -18.33
N ALA A 42 13.79 20.71 -18.94
CA ALA A 42 14.42 19.98 -20.05
C ALA A 42 14.15 20.59 -21.44
N SER A 43 13.32 21.62 -21.57
CA SER A 43 13.19 22.41 -22.81
C SER A 43 13.92 23.74 -22.70
N SER A 44 14.52 24.19 -23.80
CA SER A 44 15.06 25.55 -23.93
C SER A 44 13.99 26.62 -24.15
N ALA A 45 12.73 26.22 -24.35
CA ALA A 45 11.59 27.14 -24.37
C ALA A 45 11.43 27.81 -23.00
N GLU A 46 11.19 29.11 -22.97
CA GLU A 46 11.08 29.84 -21.72
C GLU A 46 9.75 29.49 -21.01
N THR A 47 9.82 29.25 -19.70
CA THR A 47 8.67 28.92 -18.85
C THR A 47 8.69 29.75 -17.58
N VAL A 48 7.51 30.19 -17.14
CA VAL A 48 7.30 30.89 -15.88
C VAL A 48 6.27 30.12 -15.05
N SER A 49 6.64 29.68 -13.84
CA SER A 49 5.66 29.11 -12.91
C SER A 49 4.71 30.20 -12.41
N LEU A 50 3.43 29.86 -12.35
CA LEU A 50 2.37 30.69 -11.77
C LEU A 50 1.95 30.20 -10.38
N ASP A 51 2.62 29.18 -9.84
CA ASP A 51 2.41 28.66 -8.49
C ASP A 51 2.67 29.75 -7.43
N GLY A 52 2.14 29.52 -6.24
CA GLY A 52 2.20 30.41 -5.08
C GLY A 52 0.83 30.94 -4.67
N ASP A 53 0.81 32.15 -4.13
CA ASP A 53 -0.37 32.73 -3.51
C ASP A 53 -1.31 33.37 -4.54
N TRP A 54 -2.54 32.89 -4.59
CA TRP A 54 -3.60 33.39 -5.45
C TRP A 54 -4.70 34.00 -4.60
N ARG A 55 -5.36 35.05 -5.10
CA ARG A 55 -6.59 35.52 -4.47
C ARG A 55 -7.67 34.49 -4.67
N PHE A 56 -8.40 34.17 -3.61
CA PHE A 56 -9.39 33.11 -3.60
C PHE A 56 -10.69 33.54 -2.92
N ARG A 57 -11.81 33.04 -3.44
CA ARG A 57 -13.12 33.12 -2.77
C ARG A 57 -13.94 31.87 -3.09
N LEU A 58 -14.51 31.24 -2.06
CA LEU A 58 -15.44 30.12 -2.21
C LEU A 58 -16.88 30.61 -2.25
N PHE A 59 -17.65 30.12 -3.23
CA PHE A 59 -19.08 30.35 -3.37
C PHE A 59 -19.85 29.04 -3.14
N PRO A 60 -21.09 29.10 -2.62
CA PRO A 60 -21.88 27.89 -2.34
C PRO A 60 -22.52 27.25 -3.58
N GLY A 61 -22.40 27.85 -4.76
CA GLY A 61 -23.02 27.36 -6.00
C GLY A 61 -22.23 27.76 -7.25
N ALA A 62 -22.48 27.05 -8.35
CA ALA A 62 -21.76 27.22 -9.63
C ALA A 62 -21.96 28.60 -10.30
N GLU A 63 -23.11 29.25 -10.06
CA GLU A 63 -23.36 30.62 -10.51
C GLU A 63 -22.83 31.62 -9.48
N THR A 64 -21.53 31.92 -9.53
CA THR A 64 -20.87 32.82 -8.55
C THR A 64 -21.21 34.29 -8.75
N GLY A 65 -21.56 34.70 -9.97
CA GLY A 65 -21.73 36.09 -10.37
C GLY A 65 -20.43 36.93 -10.35
N ALA A 66 -19.27 36.32 -10.11
CA ALA A 66 -17.99 37.01 -10.12
C ALA A 66 -17.57 37.37 -11.56
N ASP A 67 -17.16 38.61 -11.77
CA ASP A 67 -16.62 39.09 -13.05
C ASP A 67 -15.17 38.56 -13.21
N PRO A 68 -14.83 37.86 -14.30
CA PRO A 68 -13.45 37.45 -14.57
C PRO A 68 -12.49 38.63 -14.80
N ALA A 69 -13.00 39.85 -15.02
CA ALA A 69 -12.20 41.08 -15.08
C ALA A 69 -11.90 41.70 -13.70
N ASP A 70 -12.58 41.26 -12.63
CA ASP A 70 -12.29 41.68 -11.26
C ASP A 70 -11.03 40.97 -10.74
N ASP A 71 -10.00 41.75 -10.40
CA ASP A 71 -8.75 41.23 -9.85
C ASP A 71 -8.84 40.89 -8.35
N GLY A 72 -9.99 41.15 -7.72
CA GLY A 72 -10.27 40.91 -6.32
C GLY A 72 -9.62 41.89 -5.35
N SER A 73 -9.06 43.01 -5.85
CA SER A 73 -8.41 44.03 -5.02
C SER A 73 -9.37 45.10 -4.49
N SER A 74 -10.57 45.22 -5.07
CA SER A 74 -11.49 46.31 -4.73
C SER A 74 -12.26 46.05 -3.44
N SER A 75 -12.27 47.03 -2.53
CA SER A 75 -13.08 47.03 -1.30
C SER A 75 -14.49 47.59 -1.50
N SER A 76 -14.89 47.92 -2.74
CA SER A 76 -16.13 48.64 -3.05
C SER A 76 -17.24 47.69 -3.48
N ASN A 77 -17.97 47.18 -2.48
CA ASN A 77 -19.25 46.48 -2.61
C ASN A 77 -20.27 47.26 -3.45
N SER A 78 -20.71 46.68 -4.57
CA SER A 78 -22.02 47.01 -5.17
C SER A 78 -22.88 45.78 -5.49
N SER A 79 -22.45 44.59 -5.08
CA SER A 79 -23.21 43.33 -5.11
C SER A 79 -23.34 42.77 -3.68
N PRO A 80 -24.44 42.09 -3.30
CA PRO A 80 -24.68 41.60 -1.93
C PRO A 80 -23.70 40.53 -1.40
N ALA A 81 -22.61 40.21 -2.12
CA ALA A 81 -21.51 39.37 -1.63
C ALA A 81 -20.40 40.27 -1.04
N SER A 82 -20.50 40.56 0.26
CA SER A 82 -19.74 41.60 0.95
C SER A 82 -18.40 41.18 1.58
N ASP A 83 -17.92 39.95 1.33
CA ASP A 83 -16.71 39.42 1.97
C ASP A 83 -15.45 39.72 1.13
N PRO A 84 -14.30 40.06 1.74
CA PRO A 84 -13.04 40.25 1.01
C PRO A 84 -12.58 38.98 0.29
N TRP A 85 -11.69 39.12 -0.70
CA TRP A 85 -10.96 37.98 -1.26
C TRP A 85 -9.87 37.56 -0.28
N ASP A 86 -9.75 36.26 -0.03
CA ASP A 86 -8.67 35.69 0.76
C ASP A 86 -7.48 35.34 -0.14
N ILE A 87 -6.45 34.71 0.45
CA ILE A 87 -5.29 34.18 -0.26
C ILE A 87 -5.25 32.66 -0.06
N LEU A 88 -5.12 31.91 -1.15
CA LEU A 88 -4.96 30.45 -1.15
C LEU A 88 -3.71 30.10 -1.97
N THR A 89 -2.90 29.18 -1.45
CA THR A 89 -1.73 28.67 -2.17
C THR A 89 -2.17 27.70 -3.28
N VAL A 90 -1.59 27.86 -4.47
CA VAL A 90 -1.74 26.99 -5.63
C VAL A 90 -0.34 26.44 -5.99
N PRO A 91 -0.16 25.12 -6.20
CA PRO A 91 -1.20 24.10 -6.14
C PRO A 91 -1.70 23.80 -4.73
N GLY A 92 -2.95 23.36 -4.62
CA GLY A 92 -3.58 22.92 -3.37
C GLY A 92 -5.07 22.63 -3.51
N HIS A 93 -5.60 21.84 -2.56
CA HIS A 93 -7.05 21.66 -2.40
C HIS A 93 -7.60 22.68 -1.42
N TRP A 94 -8.69 23.36 -1.77
CA TRP A 94 -9.23 24.40 -0.89
C TRP A 94 -9.75 23.80 0.43
N GLN A 95 -10.25 22.55 0.42
CA GLN A 95 -10.72 21.87 1.62
C GLN A 95 -9.60 21.67 2.63
N LEU A 96 -8.34 21.59 2.21
CA LEU A 96 -7.18 21.38 3.07
C LEU A 96 -6.44 22.69 3.41
N ALA A 97 -7.00 23.84 3.05
CA ALA A 97 -6.40 25.13 3.35
C ALA A 97 -6.28 25.32 4.87
N GLY A 98 -5.06 25.33 5.40
CA GLY A 98 -4.85 25.47 6.85
C GLY A 98 -4.91 24.16 7.65
N ALA A 99 -4.96 23.00 6.99
CA ALA A 99 -4.71 21.72 7.64
C ALA A 99 -3.32 21.72 8.33
N PRO A 100 -3.15 21.04 9.48
CA PRO A 100 -4.15 20.23 10.21
C PRO A 100 -5.02 21.05 11.19
N ASP A 101 -4.88 22.37 11.20
CA ASP A 101 -5.40 23.25 12.26
C ASP A 101 -6.79 23.84 11.96
N ALA A 102 -7.15 24.02 10.68
CA ALA A 102 -8.40 24.66 10.28
C ALA A 102 -8.92 24.17 8.91
N TRP A 103 -10.22 24.40 8.69
CA TRP A 103 -10.96 24.00 7.48
C TRP A 103 -11.85 25.17 6.98
N PRO A 104 -11.27 26.30 6.55
CA PRO A 104 -11.97 27.54 6.28
C PRO A 104 -12.84 27.49 5.01
N TYR A 105 -12.58 26.57 4.08
CA TYR A 105 -13.23 26.50 2.77
C TYR A 105 -13.95 25.16 2.55
N GLY A 106 -14.79 24.75 3.50
CA GLY A 106 -15.40 23.41 3.46
C GLY A 106 -14.43 22.36 3.97
N LYS A 107 -14.81 21.09 3.84
CA LYS A 107 -14.09 19.97 4.44
C LYS A 107 -13.94 18.80 3.46
N PRO A 108 -12.92 17.95 3.64
CA PRO A 108 -12.82 16.67 2.94
C PRO A 108 -14.09 15.83 3.12
N ALA A 109 -14.38 14.98 2.14
CA ALA A 109 -15.40 13.94 2.24
C ALA A 109 -14.86 12.63 1.67
N TYR A 110 -15.06 11.53 2.37
CA TYR A 110 -14.66 10.20 1.90
C TYR A 110 -15.88 9.32 1.59
N THR A 111 -15.89 8.73 0.39
CA THR A 111 -16.74 7.60 0.03
C THR A 111 -15.89 6.61 -0.77
N ASN A 112 -16.18 5.33 -0.65
CA ASN A 112 -15.63 4.27 -1.50
C ASN A 112 -16.49 4.17 -2.78
N VAL A 113 -17.50 3.30 -2.78
CA VAL A 113 -18.28 2.98 -4.00
C VAL A 113 -19.36 4.00 -4.32
N LEU A 114 -19.97 4.59 -3.30
CA LEU A 114 -21.22 5.33 -3.48
C LEU A 114 -20.97 6.82 -3.61
N TYR A 115 -21.41 7.41 -4.72
CA TYR A 115 -21.35 8.86 -4.92
C TYR A 115 -21.89 9.68 -3.73
N PRO A 116 -21.19 10.76 -3.32
CA PRO A 116 -21.69 11.71 -2.32
C PRO A 116 -22.79 12.63 -2.86
N ILE A 117 -23.16 12.47 -4.14
CA ILE A 117 -24.24 13.18 -4.84
C ILE A 117 -25.25 12.16 -5.41
N PRO A 118 -26.50 12.56 -5.69
CA PRO A 118 -27.47 11.66 -6.32
C PRO A 118 -26.97 11.13 -7.67
N LEU A 119 -27.24 9.87 -7.99
CA LEU A 119 -26.95 9.27 -9.30
C LEU A 119 -28.00 9.73 -10.35
N ASP A 120 -27.77 10.89 -11.00
CA ASP A 120 -28.64 11.48 -12.05
C ASP A 120 -27.81 12.15 -13.18
N PRO A 121 -26.89 11.43 -13.86
CA PRO A 121 -26.04 12.03 -14.88
C PRO A 121 -26.86 12.66 -16.02
N PRO A 122 -26.44 13.82 -16.57
CA PRO A 122 -25.23 14.58 -16.23
C PRO A 122 -25.46 15.67 -15.16
N ARG A 123 -26.57 15.63 -14.43
CA ARG A 123 -26.98 16.69 -13.51
C ARG A 123 -26.30 16.55 -12.16
N VAL A 124 -26.03 17.68 -11.51
CA VAL A 124 -25.41 17.70 -10.17
C VAL A 124 -26.19 18.57 -9.19
N PRO A 125 -25.91 18.51 -7.88
CA PRO A 125 -26.55 19.40 -6.91
C PRO A 125 -26.34 20.88 -7.24
N ARG A 126 -27.33 21.71 -6.92
CA ARG A 126 -27.20 23.18 -7.07
C ARG A 126 -26.33 23.81 -5.98
N ASP A 127 -26.37 23.23 -4.79
CA ASP A 127 -25.45 23.54 -3.70
C ASP A 127 -24.12 22.89 -4.06
N ASN A 128 -23.28 23.64 -4.76
CA ASN A 128 -22.10 23.14 -5.44
C ASN A 128 -20.93 24.11 -5.21
N PRO A 129 -20.06 23.80 -4.23
CA PRO A 129 -18.93 24.64 -3.89
C PRO A 129 -18.11 25.00 -5.13
N THR A 130 -17.89 26.29 -5.31
CA THR A 130 -17.20 26.82 -6.49
C THR A 130 -16.17 27.85 -6.08
N GLY A 131 -14.90 27.53 -6.32
CA GLY A 131 -13.75 28.38 -6.04
C GLY A 131 -13.45 29.35 -7.18
N GLU A 132 -13.38 30.64 -6.87
CA GLU A 132 -12.90 31.67 -7.78
C GLU A 132 -11.47 32.04 -7.42
N TYR A 133 -10.57 31.96 -8.40
CA TYR A 133 -9.14 32.20 -8.26
C TYR A 133 -8.70 33.39 -9.12
N ARG A 134 -7.83 34.27 -8.61
CA ARG A 134 -7.24 35.39 -9.35
C ARG A 134 -5.74 35.46 -9.15
N ARG A 135 -5.01 35.56 -10.25
CA ARG A 135 -3.55 35.71 -10.28
C ARG A 135 -3.14 36.75 -11.30
N THR A 136 -2.39 37.76 -10.84
CA THR A 136 -1.68 38.65 -11.77
C THR A 136 -0.35 38.02 -12.15
N PHE A 137 0.01 38.08 -13.43
CA PHE A 137 1.28 37.60 -13.95
C PHE A 137 1.82 38.54 -15.02
N ASP A 138 3.15 38.57 -15.20
CA ASP A 138 3.80 39.41 -16.20
C ASP A 138 4.19 38.59 -17.43
N VAL A 139 3.94 39.13 -18.62
CA VAL A 139 4.42 38.56 -19.89
C VAL A 139 5.56 39.43 -20.44
N PRO A 140 6.75 38.87 -20.70
CA PRO A 140 7.84 39.61 -21.33
C PRO A 140 7.45 40.15 -22.70
N GLU A 141 7.85 41.39 -23.02
CA GLU A 141 7.57 42.00 -24.33
C GLU A 141 8.17 41.18 -25.49
N SER A 142 9.31 40.53 -25.25
CA SER A 142 9.97 39.63 -26.21
C SER A 142 9.10 38.44 -26.63
N TRP A 143 8.23 37.93 -25.76
CA TRP A 143 7.36 36.79 -26.07
C TRP A 143 6.27 37.14 -27.07
N LEU A 144 5.89 38.42 -27.13
CA LEU A 144 4.85 38.92 -28.03
C LEU A 144 5.38 39.33 -29.41
N ALA A 145 6.71 39.35 -29.59
CA ALA A 145 7.31 39.66 -30.87
C ALA A 145 7.09 38.53 -31.88
N GLU A 146 7.34 37.28 -31.46
CA GLU A 146 7.18 36.06 -32.26
C GLU A 146 6.87 34.86 -31.35
N GLY A 147 6.13 33.87 -31.87
CA GLY A 147 5.76 32.64 -31.14
C GLY A 147 4.36 32.68 -30.55
N ARG A 148 4.07 31.77 -29.63
CA ARG A 148 2.81 31.70 -28.86
C ARG A 148 3.08 31.77 -27.37
N VAL A 149 2.12 32.31 -26.64
CA VAL A 149 2.09 32.27 -25.18
C VAL A 149 1.01 31.28 -24.77
N VAL A 150 1.38 30.24 -24.03
CA VAL A 150 0.50 29.13 -23.66
C VAL A 150 0.40 29.05 -22.14
N LEU A 151 -0.83 28.95 -21.61
CA LEU A 151 -1.07 28.56 -20.22
C LEU A 151 -1.17 27.04 -20.14
N ARG A 152 -0.52 26.45 -19.14
CA ARG A 152 -0.58 25.01 -18.86
C ARG A 152 -1.01 24.77 -17.42
N PHE A 153 -2.04 23.95 -17.25
CA PHE A 153 -2.50 23.41 -15.96
C PHE A 153 -2.16 21.92 -15.92
N GLU A 154 -1.49 21.46 -14.87
CA GLU A 154 -1.14 20.04 -14.72
C GLU A 154 -2.26 19.18 -14.08
N GLY A 155 -3.25 19.79 -13.45
CA GLY A 155 -4.40 19.12 -12.83
C GLY A 155 -5.31 20.06 -12.04
N VAL A 156 -6.62 19.95 -12.26
CA VAL A 156 -7.66 20.79 -11.64
C VAL A 156 -8.93 19.96 -11.41
N ASP A 157 -9.40 19.88 -10.17
CA ASP A 157 -10.56 19.06 -9.78
C ASP A 157 -11.83 19.93 -9.55
N SER A 158 -12.98 19.70 -10.23
CA SER A 158 -13.22 18.74 -11.33
C SER A 158 -13.59 19.36 -12.67
N TRP A 159 -14.21 20.55 -12.66
CA TRP A 159 -14.55 21.31 -13.86
C TRP A 159 -14.16 22.77 -13.69
N PHE A 160 -13.53 23.36 -14.70
CA PHE A 160 -13.05 24.73 -14.59
C PHE A 160 -13.16 25.55 -15.86
N THR A 161 -13.31 26.87 -15.68
CA THR A 161 -13.22 27.86 -16.75
C THR A 161 -12.01 28.75 -16.56
N VAL A 162 -11.42 29.17 -17.67
CA VAL A 162 -10.24 30.03 -17.68
C VAL A 162 -10.53 31.30 -18.47
N ALA A 163 -10.22 32.44 -17.87
CA ALA A 163 -10.29 33.74 -18.50
C ALA A 163 -8.97 34.51 -18.31
N VAL A 164 -8.56 35.24 -19.35
CA VAL A 164 -7.40 36.13 -19.31
C VAL A 164 -7.86 37.54 -19.62
N ASN A 165 -7.47 38.49 -18.78
CA ASN A 165 -7.85 39.90 -18.88
C ASN A 165 -9.37 40.12 -19.08
N GLY A 166 -10.18 39.32 -18.37
CA GLY A 166 -11.64 39.36 -18.43
C GLY A 166 -12.29 38.63 -19.62
N THR A 167 -11.51 38.04 -20.52
CA THR A 167 -12.04 37.27 -21.67
C THR A 167 -12.02 35.78 -21.36
N PRO A 168 -13.18 35.09 -21.29
CA PRO A 168 -13.21 33.62 -21.18
C PRO A 168 -12.63 32.97 -22.44
N LEU A 169 -11.73 32.01 -22.24
CA LEU A 169 -10.98 31.36 -23.33
C LEU A 169 -11.23 29.86 -23.39
N ALA A 170 -11.38 29.20 -22.24
CA ALA A 170 -11.48 27.75 -22.21
C ALA A 170 -12.39 27.24 -21.08
N VAL A 171 -12.89 26.02 -21.30
CA VAL A 171 -13.57 25.17 -20.32
C VAL A 171 -12.90 23.79 -20.40
N SER A 172 -12.59 23.20 -19.25
CA SER A 172 -11.94 21.89 -19.19
C SER A 172 -12.37 21.05 -17.99
N HIS A 173 -12.10 19.76 -18.08
CA HIS A 173 -12.33 18.70 -17.09
C HIS A 173 -11.26 17.59 -17.27
N GLY A 174 -11.41 16.47 -16.58
CA GLY A 174 -10.41 15.41 -16.52
C GLY A 174 -9.38 15.78 -15.46
N SER A 175 -9.76 15.57 -14.20
CA SER A 175 -9.14 16.25 -13.06
C SER A 175 -7.64 16.04 -12.96
N ARG A 176 -7.17 14.85 -13.34
CA ARG A 176 -5.75 14.45 -13.25
C ARG A 176 -5.00 14.54 -14.58
N LEU A 177 -5.63 15.14 -15.60
CA LEU A 177 -5.08 15.30 -16.94
C LEU A 177 -4.68 16.76 -17.21
N PRO A 178 -3.59 17.02 -17.94
CA PRO A 178 -3.15 18.38 -18.21
C PRO A 178 -4.05 19.11 -19.22
N THR A 179 -4.05 20.43 -19.15
CA THR A 179 -4.79 21.32 -20.06
C THR A 179 -3.88 22.46 -20.52
N GLU A 180 -3.78 22.67 -21.83
CA GLU A 180 -3.06 23.79 -22.43
C GLU A 180 -3.99 24.74 -23.16
N ILE A 181 -3.77 26.06 -23.03
CA ILE A 181 -4.62 27.10 -23.62
C ILE A 181 -3.70 28.12 -24.32
N ASP A 182 -3.97 28.39 -25.60
CA ASP A 182 -3.29 29.48 -26.31
C ASP A 182 -3.88 30.81 -25.87
N VAL A 183 -3.05 31.66 -25.25
CA VAL A 183 -3.46 32.97 -24.73
C VAL A 183 -2.83 34.13 -25.51
N THR A 184 -2.16 33.85 -26.62
CA THR A 184 -1.32 34.80 -27.37
C THR A 184 -2.07 36.08 -27.73
N GLU A 185 -3.31 35.98 -28.22
CA GLU A 185 -4.12 37.13 -28.62
C GLU A 185 -4.78 37.88 -27.45
N HIS A 186 -4.67 37.36 -26.23
CA HIS A 186 -5.38 37.84 -25.04
C HIS A 186 -4.46 38.40 -23.95
N VAL A 187 -3.15 38.22 -24.09
CA VAL A 187 -2.15 38.80 -23.21
C VAL A 187 -1.56 40.10 -23.77
N ARG A 188 -0.92 40.87 -22.89
CA ARG A 188 -0.16 42.09 -23.22
C ARG A 188 1.18 42.09 -22.48
N ALA A 189 2.13 42.90 -22.95
CA ALA A 189 3.42 43.04 -22.26
C ALA A 189 3.23 43.58 -20.84
N GLY A 190 3.96 43.04 -19.88
CA GLY A 190 3.79 43.34 -18.45
C GLY A 190 2.55 42.65 -17.88
N ALA A 191 1.82 43.35 -17.00
CA ALA A 191 0.82 42.73 -16.14
C ALA A 191 -0.47 42.30 -16.86
N ASN A 192 -0.86 41.06 -16.60
CA ASN A 192 -2.08 40.39 -17.05
C ASN A 192 -2.81 39.78 -15.85
N LEU A 193 -4.12 39.60 -15.99
CA LEU A 193 -4.95 38.92 -14.99
C LEU A 193 -5.39 37.55 -15.51
N LEU A 194 -5.08 36.50 -14.75
CA LEU A 194 -5.65 35.17 -14.88
C LEU A 194 -6.80 35.03 -13.89
N ALA A 195 -7.97 34.64 -14.39
CA ALA A 195 -9.13 34.28 -13.60
C ALA A 195 -9.52 32.83 -13.90
N VAL A 196 -9.64 32.02 -12.85
CA VAL A 196 -10.06 30.61 -12.96
C VAL A 196 -11.24 30.38 -12.03
N ARG A 197 -12.31 29.79 -12.55
CA ARG A 197 -13.45 29.31 -11.75
C ARG A 197 -13.39 27.79 -11.73
N VAL A 198 -13.39 27.19 -10.55
CA VAL A 198 -13.36 25.73 -10.36
C VAL A 198 -14.63 25.31 -9.62
N THR A 199 -15.39 24.38 -10.19
CA THR A 199 -16.64 23.85 -9.63
C THR A 199 -16.40 22.40 -9.20
N GLN A 200 -16.79 22.08 -7.96
CA GLN A 200 -16.55 20.77 -7.34
C GLN A 200 -17.31 19.65 -8.04
N TRP A 201 -18.64 19.76 -8.13
CA TRP A 201 -19.47 18.75 -8.78
C TRP A 201 -19.73 19.13 -10.24
N SER A 202 -19.53 18.18 -11.15
CA SER A 202 -19.83 18.34 -12.56
C SER A 202 -20.36 17.04 -13.14
N ALA A 203 -20.78 17.04 -14.41
CA ALA A 203 -21.07 15.81 -15.13
C ALA A 203 -19.91 14.80 -15.00
N PHE A 204 -18.67 15.30 -14.95
CA PHE A 204 -17.46 14.48 -14.93
C PHE A 204 -17.17 13.85 -13.56
N THR A 205 -17.86 14.29 -12.49
CA THR A 205 -17.86 13.57 -11.20
C THR A 205 -18.31 12.11 -11.40
N TYR A 206 -19.25 11.85 -12.32
CA TYR A 206 -19.74 10.49 -12.62
C TYR A 206 -18.74 9.58 -13.34
N VAL A 207 -17.55 10.08 -13.69
CA VAL A 207 -16.45 9.28 -14.26
C VAL A 207 -15.16 9.39 -13.43
N GLU A 208 -15.27 9.92 -12.20
CA GLU A 208 -14.16 10.13 -11.27
C GLU A 208 -14.57 9.69 -9.85
N ASP A 209 -15.16 8.49 -9.76
CA ASP A 209 -15.68 7.86 -8.53
C ASP A 209 -14.66 6.93 -7.86
N GLN A 210 -13.38 7.31 -7.87
CA GLN A 210 -12.34 6.53 -7.23
C GLN A 210 -12.57 6.41 -5.72
N ASP A 211 -12.19 5.26 -5.15
CA ASP A 211 -12.08 5.05 -3.70
C ASP A 211 -10.99 5.96 -3.10
N GLN A 212 -11.36 7.19 -2.76
CA GLN A 212 -10.47 8.22 -2.21
C GLN A 212 -11.25 9.42 -1.63
N TRP A 213 -10.52 10.41 -1.11
CA TRP A 213 -11.10 11.69 -0.72
C TRP A 213 -11.59 12.54 -1.91
N TRP A 214 -12.81 13.07 -1.79
CA TRP A 214 -13.32 14.16 -2.63
C TRP A 214 -12.68 15.49 -2.21
N LEU A 215 -11.74 15.98 -3.04
CA LEU A 215 -10.95 17.19 -2.79
C LEU A 215 -10.82 17.98 -4.07
N SER A 216 -11.17 19.26 -4.03
CA SER A 216 -11.27 20.10 -5.22
C SER A 216 -10.33 21.30 -5.16
N GLY A 217 -9.97 21.81 -6.33
CA GLY A 217 -9.03 22.91 -6.48
C GLY A 217 -8.02 22.70 -7.61
N ILE A 218 -7.13 23.68 -7.76
CA ILE A 218 -6.00 23.62 -8.68
C ILE A 218 -4.87 22.90 -7.93
N PHE A 219 -4.84 21.57 -7.99
CA PHE A 219 -4.00 20.74 -7.12
C PHE A 219 -2.66 20.31 -7.73
N ARG A 220 -2.38 20.67 -8.98
CA ARG A 220 -1.05 20.59 -9.59
C ARG A 220 -0.66 21.93 -10.23
N SER A 221 0.62 22.07 -10.55
CA SER A 221 1.22 23.33 -10.98
C SER A 221 0.52 24.00 -12.17
N VAL A 222 0.61 25.32 -12.19
CA VAL A 222 0.20 26.16 -13.32
C VAL A 222 1.43 26.88 -13.85
N SER A 223 1.60 26.92 -15.18
CA SER A 223 2.72 27.61 -15.81
C SER A 223 2.31 28.39 -17.06
N LEU A 224 3.14 29.36 -17.40
CA LEU A 224 3.10 30.11 -18.65
C LEU A 224 4.31 29.73 -19.49
N GLU A 225 4.10 29.32 -20.73
CA GLU A 225 5.14 28.87 -21.64
C GLU A 225 5.21 29.73 -22.90
N HIS A 226 6.41 30.08 -23.33
CA HIS A 226 6.66 30.63 -24.66
C HIS A 226 6.95 29.50 -25.63
N ARG A 227 6.08 29.32 -26.63
CA ARG A 227 6.28 28.33 -27.70
C ARG A 227 6.85 29.06 -28.93
N PRO A 228 8.14 28.92 -29.25
CA PRO A 228 8.78 29.68 -30.32
C PRO A 228 8.31 29.24 -31.72
N VAL A 229 8.41 30.14 -32.70
CA VAL A 229 8.21 29.79 -34.12
C VAL A 229 9.28 28.78 -34.54
N GLY A 230 8.88 27.69 -35.18
CA GLY A 230 9.79 26.59 -35.52
C GLY A 230 10.25 25.74 -34.32
N GLY A 231 9.61 25.89 -33.15
CA GLY A 231 9.83 25.04 -31.99
C GLY A 231 9.31 23.60 -32.17
N ILE A 232 9.18 22.88 -31.07
CA ILE A 232 8.78 21.48 -31.01
C ILE A 232 7.40 21.40 -30.38
N GLU A 233 6.38 20.93 -31.09
CA GLU A 233 5.03 20.74 -30.50
C GLU A 233 4.92 19.38 -29.80
N HIS A 234 5.38 18.31 -30.46
CA HIS A 234 5.27 16.96 -29.94
C HIS A 234 6.52 16.14 -30.27
N VAL A 235 6.91 15.24 -29.37
CA VAL A 235 7.95 14.24 -29.60
C VAL A 235 7.38 12.87 -29.28
N ARG A 236 7.50 11.93 -30.21
CA ARG A 236 7.18 10.53 -30.02
C ARG A 236 8.47 9.71 -30.12
N VAL A 237 8.77 8.96 -29.07
CA VAL A 237 9.95 8.08 -29.01
C VAL A 237 9.50 6.64 -29.20
N SER A 238 10.16 5.92 -30.10
CA SER A 238 10.08 4.46 -30.24
C SER A 238 11.48 3.88 -30.04
N ALA A 239 11.68 3.12 -28.96
CA ALA A 239 12.99 2.60 -28.56
C ALA A 239 12.86 1.09 -28.23
N GLU A 240 12.86 0.27 -29.27
CA GLU A 240 12.70 -1.17 -29.17
C GLU A 240 14.04 -1.85 -28.89
N TYR A 241 14.01 -2.97 -28.17
CA TYR A 241 15.17 -3.84 -27.94
C TYR A 241 14.92 -5.25 -28.48
N ASP A 242 15.85 -5.76 -29.29
CA ASP A 242 15.87 -7.13 -29.77
C ASP A 242 16.84 -7.97 -28.91
N HIS A 243 16.26 -8.76 -28.02
CA HIS A 243 17.00 -9.65 -27.11
C HIS A 243 17.77 -10.77 -27.81
N THR A 244 17.50 -11.06 -29.08
CA THR A 244 18.21 -12.12 -29.82
C THR A 244 19.53 -11.61 -30.44
N SER A 245 19.55 -10.36 -30.88
CA SER A 245 20.73 -9.71 -31.47
C SER A 245 21.50 -8.84 -30.46
N GLY A 246 20.83 -8.36 -29.40
CA GLY A 246 21.37 -7.36 -28.48
C GLY A 246 21.30 -5.93 -29.04
N GLU A 247 20.58 -5.72 -30.13
CA GLU A 247 20.45 -4.42 -30.78
C GLU A 247 19.18 -3.68 -30.33
N GLY A 248 19.27 -2.35 -30.22
CA GLY A 248 18.15 -1.45 -30.03
C GLY A 248 17.85 -0.67 -31.30
N THR A 249 16.57 -0.49 -31.60
CA THR A 249 16.08 0.31 -32.73
C THR A 249 15.41 1.57 -32.21
N LEU A 250 15.98 2.72 -32.55
CA LEU A 250 15.48 4.04 -32.18
C LEU A 250 14.85 4.75 -33.38
N ARG A 251 13.64 5.27 -33.18
CA ARG A 251 12.97 6.25 -34.05
C ARG A 251 12.35 7.33 -33.19
N VAL A 252 12.61 8.60 -33.53
CA VAL A 252 12.02 9.75 -32.85
C VAL A 252 11.29 10.63 -33.86
N ASP A 253 9.96 10.66 -33.78
CA ASP A 253 9.12 11.52 -34.62
C ASP A 253 8.87 12.85 -33.91
N VAL A 254 8.95 13.95 -34.65
CA VAL A 254 8.81 15.32 -34.12
C VAL A 254 7.72 16.05 -34.88
N THR A 255 6.77 16.64 -34.16
CA THR A 255 5.72 17.51 -34.72
C THR A 255 6.09 18.97 -34.47
N GLY A 256 5.99 19.81 -35.50
CA GLY A 256 6.23 21.24 -35.42
C GLY A 256 5.01 22.04 -34.91
N PRO A 257 5.15 23.37 -34.73
CA PRO A 257 4.12 24.22 -34.14
C PRO A 257 2.83 24.35 -34.98
N ASP A 258 2.93 24.03 -36.28
CA ASP A 258 1.84 24.00 -37.26
C ASP A 258 1.06 22.67 -37.24
N GLY A 259 1.49 21.70 -36.43
CA GLY A 259 0.87 20.38 -36.32
C GLY A 259 1.38 19.37 -37.37
N GLU A 260 2.34 19.77 -38.21
CA GLU A 260 2.91 18.91 -39.25
C GLU A 260 4.23 18.27 -38.79
N PRO A 261 4.68 17.16 -39.40
CA PRO A 261 5.98 16.58 -39.13
C PRO A 261 7.12 17.60 -39.37
N ALA A 262 8.09 17.65 -38.46
CA ALA A 262 9.25 18.52 -38.52
C ALA A 262 10.55 17.73 -38.85
N PRO A 263 10.73 17.23 -40.09
CA PRO A 263 11.88 16.38 -40.45
C PRO A 263 13.23 17.11 -40.40
N GLY A 264 13.22 18.44 -40.29
CA GLY A 264 14.44 19.24 -40.08
C GLY A 264 14.97 19.20 -38.65
N ALA A 265 14.21 18.66 -37.69
CA ALA A 265 14.69 18.47 -36.32
C ALA A 265 15.79 17.40 -36.28
N ARG A 266 16.79 17.61 -35.42
CA ARG A 266 17.92 16.71 -35.20
C ARG A 266 17.75 15.97 -33.88
N VAL A 267 17.98 14.67 -33.91
CA VAL A 267 17.95 13.78 -32.75
C VAL A 267 19.38 13.35 -32.47
N THR A 268 19.86 13.62 -31.25
CA THR A 268 21.22 13.27 -30.83
C THR A 268 21.19 12.42 -29.57
N VAL A 269 21.91 11.29 -29.57
CA VAL A 269 22.20 10.47 -28.38
C VAL A 269 23.71 10.32 -28.33
N ALA A 270 24.38 11.22 -27.61
CA ALA A 270 25.83 11.39 -27.70
C ALA A 270 26.60 10.13 -27.29
N GLU A 271 26.12 9.44 -26.26
CA GLU A 271 26.74 8.21 -25.75
C GLU A 271 26.73 7.07 -26.79
N LEU A 272 25.65 6.99 -27.58
CA LEU A 272 25.49 5.99 -28.63
C LEU A 272 26.04 6.44 -29.99
N GLY A 273 26.56 7.67 -30.09
CA GLY A 273 27.02 8.25 -31.35
C GLY A 273 25.90 8.46 -32.38
N ILE A 274 24.64 8.57 -31.94
CA ILE A 274 23.49 8.79 -32.81
C ILE A 274 23.36 10.29 -33.09
N GLU A 275 23.31 10.66 -34.37
CA GLU A 275 22.98 12.00 -34.84
C GLU A 275 22.19 11.87 -36.16
N VAL A 276 20.86 11.89 -36.08
CA VAL A 276 19.97 11.63 -37.21
C VAL A 276 18.85 12.67 -37.32
N GLY A 277 18.17 12.69 -38.47
CA GLY A 277 16.96 13.49 -38.64
C GLY A 277 15.77 12.87 -37.91
N ALA A 278 14.80 13.70 -37.51
CA ALA A 278 13.53 13.22 -36.98
C ALA A 278 12.83 12.28 -38.00
N GLY A 279 12.30 11.17 -37.49
CA GLY A 279 11.64 10.11 -38.27
C GLY A 279 12.59 9.11 -38.97
N GLU A 280 13.91 9.30 -38.86
CA GLU A 280 14.90 8.29 -39.28
C GLU A 280 15.06 7.21 -38.22
N GLU A 281 15.27 5.97 -38.67
CA GLU A 281 15.45 4.79 -37.81
C GLU A 281 16.93 4.42 -37.74
N VAL A 282 17.41 4.10 -36.53
CA VAL A 282 18.78 3.65 -36.29
C VAL A 282 18.77 2.39 -35.44
N THR A 283 19.51 1.37 -35.87
CA THR A 283 19.69 0.12 -35.13
C THR A 283 21.17 -0.07 -34.80
N LEU A 284 21.46 -0.40 -33.53
CA LEU A 284 22.82 -0.60 -33.01
C LEU A 284 22.78 -1.38 -31.69
N ALA A 285 23.92 -1.89 -31.22
CA ALA A 285 24.02 -2.51 -29.90
C ALA A 285 23.73 -1.50 -28.78
N VAL A 286 22.89 -1.88 -27.81
CA VAL A 286 22.53 -1.08 -26.63
C VAL A 286 22.39 -1.96 -25.39
N ASP A 287 22.46 -1.35 -24.22
CA ASP A 287 22.07 -1.97 -22.96
C ASP A 287 20.56 -1.72 -22.74
N PRO A 288 19.74 -2.77 -22.50
CA PRO A 288 18.30 -2.61 -22.37
C PRO A 288 17.89 -2.01 -21.03
N TRP A 289 16.74 -1.34 -21.01
CA TRP A 289 16.08 -0.89 -19.79
C TRP A 289 15.22 -2.02 -19.19
N SER A 290 15.29 -2.18 -17.87
CA SER A 290 14.37 -2.99 -17.06
C SER A 290 14.22 -2.38 -15.65
N ALA A 291 13.27 -2.85 -14.84
CA ALA A 291 13.16 -2.39 -13.45
C ALA A 291 14.34 -2.82 -12.56
N GLU A 292 15.11 -3.82 -13.00
CA GLU A 292 16.30 -4.34 -12.32
C GLU A 292 17.58 -3.59 -12.72
N VAL A 293 17.64 -3.16 -13.97
CA VAL A 293 18.74 -2.40 -14.58
C VAL A 293 18.11 -1.26 -15.41
N PRO A 294 17.79 -0.10 -14.78
CA PRO A 294 17.05 0.98 -15.43
C PRO A 294 17.97 1.85 -16.30
N ARG A 295 18.51 1.26 -17.36
CA ARG A 295 19.42 1.93 -18.27
C ARG A 295 18.70 3.03 -19.07
N LEU A 296 19.14 4.27 -18.89
CA LEU A 296 18.65 5.43 -19.63
C LEU A 296 19.76 6.14 -20.39
N TYR A 297 19.52 6.48 -21.66
CA TYR A 297 20.43 7.26 -22.50
C TYR A 297 19.93 8.69 -22.65
N ASP A 298 20.79 9.67 -22.36
CA ASP A 298 20.46 11.09 -22.56
C ASP A 298 20.35 11.41 -24.06
N ALA A 299 19.20 11.95 -24.45
CA ALA A 299 18.88 12.33 -25.81
C ALA A 299 18.49 13.81 -25.89
N SER A 300 18.83 14.47 -27.01
CA SER A 300 18.36 15.82 -27.31
C SER A 300 17.68 15.86 -28.67
N VAL A 301 16.50 16.47 -28.73
CA VAL A 301 15.77 16.81 -29.94
C VAL A 301 15.90 18.31 -30.17
N THR A 302 16.50 18.72 -31.27
CA THR A 302 16.86 20.12 -31.54
C THR A 302 16.31 20.59 -32.88
N THR A 303 15.60 21.72 -32.88
CA THR A 303 15.35 22.54 -34.07
C THR A 303 16.23 23.80 -34.01
N ASP A 304 16.11 24.68 -35.01
CA ASP A 304 16.79 25.98 -34.96
C ASP A 304 16.28 26.89 -33.82
N ALA A 305 15.11 26.58 -33.24
CA ALA A 305 14.41 27.44 -32.27
C ALA A 305 14.23 26.83 -30.87
N GLU A 306 14.21 25.50 -30.74
CA GLU A 306 14.00 24.82 -29.45
C GLU A 306 14.86 23.56 -29.35
N THR A 307 15.39 23.29 -28.16
CA THR A 307 16.00 22.01 -27.80
C THR A 307 15.24 21.40 -26.64
N VAL A 308 14.90 20.12 -26.75
CA VAL A 308 14.27 19.33 -25.71
C VAL A 308 15.17 18.15 -25.35
N ALA A 309 15.49 18.01 -24.06
CA ALA A 309 16.21 16.87 -23.51
C ALA A 309 15.22 15.79 -23.05
N LEU A 310 15.53 14.54 -23.35
CA LEU A 310 14.78 13.33 -22.99
C LEU A 310 15.75 12.26 -22.51
N ARG A 311 15.22 11.25 -21.83
CA ARG A 311 15.97 10.04 -21.45
C ARG A 311 15.31 8.84 -22.12
N ILE A 312 16.11 8.03 -22.81
CA ILE A 312 15.62 6.90 -23.62
C ILE A 312 16.02 5.59 -22.95
N GLY A 313 15.04 4.76 -22.61
CA GLY A 313 15.26 3.37 -22.21
C GLY A 313 14.84 2.42 -23.34
N PHE A 314 15.79 1.63 -23.87
CA PHE A 314 15.49 0.64 -24.92
C PHE A 314 14.87 -0.60 -24.32
N ARG A 315 13.61 -0.91 -24.66
CA ARG A 315 12.93 -2.09 -24.14
C ARG A 315 11.76 -2.51 -25.02
N THR A 316 11.51 -3.81 -25.09
CA THR A 316 10.38 -4.38 -25.81
C THR A 316 9.48 -5.15 -24.87
N VAL A 317 8.18 -4.84 -24.88
CA VAL A 317 7.14 -5.62 -24.19
C VAL A 317 6.45 -6.52 -25.22
N SER A 318 6.22 -7.78 -24.87
CA SER A 318 5.50 -8.71 -25.75
C SER A 318 4.74 -9.75 -24.94
N ILE A 319 3.75 -10.36 -25.57
CA ILE A 319 2.99 -11.49 -25.02
C ILE A 319 3.17 -12.65 -25.98
N VAL A 320 3.72 -13.76 -25.49
CA VAL A 320 3.95 -14.97 -26.29
C VAL A 320 3.39 -16.16 -25.51
N ASP A 321 2.49 -16.92 -26.14
CA ASP A 321 1.85 -18.12 -25.58
C ASP A 321 1.26 -17.90 -24.17
N GLY A 322 0.63 -16.74 -23.95
CA GLY A 322 0.01 -16.37 -22.67
C GLY A 322 1.00 -16.01 -21.55
N VAL A 323 2.25 -15.72 -21.90
CA VAL A 323 3.28 -15.25 -20.96
C VAL A 323 3.67 -13.82 -21.31
N PHE A 324 3.72 -12.96 -20.31
CA PHE A 324 4.15 -11.57 -20.46
C PHE A 324 5.68 -11.47 -20.38
N LEU A 325 6.28 -10.86 -21.39
CA LEU A 325 7.72 -10.77 -21.55
C LEU A 325 8.16 -9.31 -21.63
N VAL A 326 9.27 -9.02 -20.97
CA VAL A 326 10.07 -7.80 -21.20
C VAL A 326 11.43 -8.26 -21.72
N ASN A 327 11.89 -7.66 -22.82
CA ASN A 327 13.19 -8.00 -23.43
C ASN A 327 13.36 -9.52 -23.65
N GLY A 328 12.29 -10.20 -24.05
CA GLY A 328 12.27 -11.65 -24.33
C GLY A 328 12.23 -12.57 -23.11
N ALA A 329 12.23 -12.04 -21.88
CA ALA A 329 12.21 -12.84 -20.64
C ALA A 329 10.90 -12.65 -19.86
N PRO A 330 10.39 -13.71 -19.20
CA PRO A 330 9.19 -13.62 -18.37
C PRO A 330 9.46 -12.80 -17.12
N VAL A 331 8.59 -11.82 -16.85
CA VAL A 331 8.71 -10.94 -15.68
C VAL A 331 7.57 -11.21 -14.71
N LYS A 332 7.89 -11.24 -13.41
CA LYS A 332 6.91 -11.21 -12.32
C LYS A 332 6.80 -9.80 -11.75
N LEU A 333 5.58 -9.26 -11.75
CA LEU A 333 5.19 -7.99 -11.19
C LEU A 333 4.98 -8.16 -9.69
N LYS A 334 5.90 -7.58 -8.92
CA LYS A 334 5.87 -7.45 -7.47
C LYS A 334 5.43 -6.03 -7.17
N GLY A 335 4.13 -5.80 -7.35
CA GLY A 335 3.56 -4.47 -7.48
C GLY A 335 2.84 -3.95 -6.25
N VAL A 336 2.56 -2.64 -6.27
CA VAL A 336 1.64 -1.93 -5.35
C VAL A 336 0.77 -0.94 -6.12
N ASN A 337 -0.46 -0.73 -5.68
CA ASN A 337 -1.31 0.37 -6.13
C ASN A 337 -0.91 1.65 -5.37
N ARG A 338 -0.80 2.79 -6.08
CA ARG A 338 -0.37 4.06 -5.49
C ARG A 338 -1.29 5.20 -5.93
N HIS A 339 -2.04 5.71 -4.96
CA HIS A 339 -2.64 7.05 -5.03
C HIS A 339 -1.60 8.15 -4.72
N GLU A 340 -1.88 9.38 -5.18
CA GLU A 340 -1.12 10.55 -4.75
C GLU A 340 -1.71 11.10 -3.46
N PHE A 341 -1.01 10.94 -2.34
CA PHE A 341 -1.54 11.42 -1.07
C PHE A 341 -0.51 11.90 -0.04
N GLU A 342 -0.80 13.06 0.54
CA GLU A 342 -0.12 13.64 1.67
C GLU A 342 -1.12 14.08 2.75
N PRO A 343 -0.96 13.71 4.04
CA PRO A 343 -1.96 13.95 5.09
C PRO A 343 -2.42 15.40 5.29
N THR A 344 -1.60 16.38 4.89
CA THR A 344 -1.93 17.82 5.01
C THR A 344 -2.19 18.50 3.67
N ALA A 345 -1.94 17.82 2.53
CA ALA A 345 -1.99 18.42 1.20
C ALA A 345 -2.79 17.61 0.18
N GLY A 346 -3.34 16.44 0.56
CA GLY A 346 -4.14 15.59 -0.31
C GLY A 346 -3.32 15.13 -1.51
N ARG A 347 -3.86 15.31 -2.72
CA ARG A 347 -3.16 14.95 -3.98
C ARG A 347 -2.05 15.92 -4.38
N THR A 348 -1.80 16.98 -3.61
CA THR A 348 -0.71 17.93 -3.88
C THR A 348 0.62 17.41 -3.29
N VAL A 349 1.16 16.35 -3.89
CA VAL A 349 2.42 15.73 -3.47
C VAL A 349 3.64 16.46 -4.07
N SER A 350 4.67 16.69 -3.26
CA SER A 350 5.91 17.34 -3.69
C SER A 350 6.86 16.37 -4.42
N PRO A 351 7.79 16.86 -5.25
CA PRO A 351 8.81 16.01 -5.90
C PRO A 351 9.62 15.16 -4.92
N GLU A 352 9.94 15.70 -3.74
CA GLU A 352 10.68 14.97 -2.71
C GLU A 352 9.85 13.81 -2.13
N GLN A 353 8.55 14.03 -1.89
CA GLN A 353 7.64 12.97 -1.43
C GLN A 353 7.47 11.88 -2.49
N MET A 354 7.33 12.25 -3.78
CA MET A 354 7.29 11.27 -4.88
C MET A 354 8.58 10.44 -4.92
N ARG A 355 9.74 11.07 -4.76
CA ARG A 355 11.03 10.38 -4.69
C ARG A 355 11.11 9.46 -3.48
N GLN A 356 10.69 9.93 -2.31
CA GLN A 356 10.66 9.12 -1.09
C GLN A 356 9.81 7.86 -1.28
N ASP A 357 8.64 7.97 -1.90
CA ASP A 357 7.78 6.81 -2.21
C ASP A 357 8.52 5.80 -3.09
N VAL A 358 9.13 6.24 -4.20
CA VAL A 358 9.90 5.37 -5.11
C VAL A 358 11.07 4.70 -4.39
N LEU A 359 11.80 5.44 -3.56
CA LEU A 359 12.92 4.88 -2.79
C LEU A 359 12.46 3.84 -1.76
N LEU A 360 11.35 4.10 -1.06
CA LEU A 360 10.76 3.15 -0.12
C LEU A 360 10.28 1.88 -0.83
N MET A 361 9.67 2.01 -2.02
CA MET A 361 9.28 0.88 -2.86
C MET A 361 10.50 0.01 -3.19
N LYS A 362 11.58 0.59 -3.71
CA LYS A 362 12.81 -0.15 -4.06
C LYS A 362 13.44 -0.86 -2.86
N ARG A 363 13.48 -0.18 -1.70
CA ARG A 363 13.98 -0.74 -0.43
C ARG A 363 13.12 -1.88 0.13
N HIS A 364 11.89 -2.03 -0.33
CA HIS A 364 11.00 -3.13 0.07
C HIS A 364 10.68 -4.04 -1.11
N HIS A 365 11.61 -4.12 -2.07
CA HIS A 365 11.63 -5.08 -3.18
C HIS A 365 10.47 -4.95 -4.18
N VAL A 366 9.74 -3.83 -4.14
CA VAL A 366 8.72 -3.50 -5.15
C VAL A 366 9.41 -3.22 -6.48
N ASN A 367 8.93 -3.84 -7.55
CA ASN A 367 9.43 -3.63 -8.91
C ASN A 367 8.40 -3.05 -9.87
N ALA A 368 7.14 -2.89 -9.42
CA ALA A 368 6.06 -2.39 -10.24
C ALA A 368 5.11 -1.48 -9.45
N VAL A 369 4.47 -0.54 -10.13
CA VAL A 369 3.45 0.35 -9.57
C VAL A 369 2.28 0.51 -10.53
N ARG A 370 1.06 0.46 -10.01
CA ARG A 370 -0.15 0.85 -10.73
C ARG A 370 -0.60 2.22 -10.21
N THR A 371 -0.87 3.14 -11.11
CA THR A 371 -1.25 4.53 -10.76
C THR A 371 -2.75 4.61 -10.52
N SER A 372 -3.22 3.99 -9.43
CA SER A 372 -4.63 3.88 -9.07
C SER A 372 -5.25 5.25 -8.76
N HIS A 373 -6.34 5.68 -9.40
CA HIS A 373 -6.88 5.21 -10.70
C HIS A 373 -6.93 6.37 -11.68
N TYR A 374 -5.77 6.97 -11.90
CA TYR A 374 -5.57 8.12 -12.75
C TYR A 374 -4.09 8.37 -13.02
N PRO A 375 -3.74 9.13 -14.07
CA PRO A 375 -2.35 9.37 -14.38
C PRO A 375 -1.70 10.21 -13.27
N PRO A 376 -0.49 9.83 -12.80
CA PRO A 376 0.16 10.49 -11.66
C PRO A 376 0.67 11.87 -12.07
N HIS A 377 1.23 12.63 -11.12
CA HIS A 377 2.03 13.79 -11.47
C HIS A 377 3.19 13.31 -12.35
N PRO A 378 3.43 13.94 -13.51
CA PRO A 378 4.33 13.36 -14.53
C PRO A 378 5.79 13.22 -14.06
N HIS A 379 6.21 13.96 -13.03
CA HIS A 379 7.54 13.75 -12.41
C HIS A 379 7.69 12.36 -11.74
N PHE A 380 6.60 11.75 -11.29
CA PHE A 380 6.64 10.39 -10.75
C PHE A 380 7.11 9.37 -11.81
N LEU A 381 6.71 9.56 -13.07
CA LEU A 381 7.13 8.69 -14.18
C LEU A 381 8.62 8.90 -14.53
N ASP A 382 9.13 10.13 -14.42
CA ASP A 382 10.57 10.41 -14.53
C ASP A 382 11.38 9.60 -13.49
N LEU A 383 10.86 9.49 -12.27
CA LEU A 383 11.46 8.72 -11.19
C LEU A 383 11.35 7.20 -11.42
N CYS A 384 10.23 6.73 -11.96
CA CYS A 384 10.05 5.31 -12.28
C CYS A 384 11.01 4.85 -13.39
N ASP A 385 11.24 5.69 -14.40
CA ASP A 385 12.26 5.45 -15.43
C ASP A 385 13.67 5.36 -14.82
N GLU A 386 13.99 6.27 -13.89
CA GLU A 386 15.33 6.43 -13.30
C GLU A 386 15.66 5.32 -12.30
N TYR A 387 14.76 5.02 -11.37
CA TYR A 387 15.00 4.05 -10.30
C TYR A 387 14.54 2.63 -10.65
N GLY A 388 13.85 2.46 -11.78
CA GLY A 388 13.39 1.18 -12.29
C GLY A 388 12.17 0.67 -11.56
N LEU A 389 10.99 1.12 -11.99
CA LEU A 389 9.70 0.53 -11.67
C LEU A 389 8.92 0.29 -12.97
N TYR A 390 8.33 -0.89 -13.11
CA TYR A 390 7.35 -1.14 -14.16
C TYR A 390 6.04 -0.42 -13.83
N VAL A 391 5.48 0.33 -14.76
CA VAL A 391 4.29 1.15 -14.53
C VAL A 391 3.11 0.61 -15.35
N VAL A 392 1.99 0.41 -14.66
CA VAL A 392 0.65 0.39 -15.26
C VAL A 392 0.10 1.81 -15.14
N ASP A 393 0.16 2.57 -16.23
CA ASP A 393 -0.33 3.96 -16.25
C ASP A 393 -1.81 3.93 -16.60
N GLU A 394 -2.63 4.41 -15.67
CA GLU A 394 -4.07 4.21 -15.66
C GLU A 394 -4.82 5.49 -15.96
N ASN A 395 -5.76 5.38 -16.89
CA ASN A 395 -6.60 6.49 -17.30
C ASN A 395 -7.49 6.97 -16.15
N ASP A 396 -7.80 8.26 -16.18
CA ASP A 396 -8.67 8.93 -15.23
C ASP A 396 -10.14 8.57 -15.50
N LEU A 397 -10.57 7.38 -15.08
CA LEU A 397 -11.92 6.84 -15.29
C LEU A 397 -12.30 5.84 -14.19
N GLU A 398 -13.36 6.17 -13.45
CA GLU A 398 -14.05 5.24 -12.56
C GLU A 398 -15.54 5.59 -12.43
N THR A 399 -16.41 4.58 -12.55
CA THR A 399 -17.88 4.74 -12.50
C THR A 399 -18.54 3.78 -11.50
N HIS A 400 -17.82 3.40 -10.45
CA HIS A 400 -18.20 2.29 -9.57
C HIS A 400 -19.60 2.46 -8.97
N GLY A 401 -20.00 3.66 -8.55
CA GLY A 401 -21.33 3.92 -7.98
C GLY A 401 -22.52 3.57 -8.89
N PHE A 402 -22.33 3.37 -10.19
CA PHE A 402 -23.37 2.84 -11.08
C PHE A 402 -23.73 1.38 -10.79
N ILE A 403 -22.89 0.63 -10.05
CA ILE A 403 -23.19 -0.73 -9.59
C ILE A 403 -24.47 -0.78 -8.76
N ALA A 404 -24.76 0.26 -7.97
CA ALA A 404 -25.98 0.37 -7.17
C ALA A 404 -27.25 0.43 -8.04
N ALA A 405 -27.13 0.90 -9.29
CA ALA A 405 -28.18 0.90 -10.29
C ALA A 405 -28.11 -0.32 -11.24
N GLY A 406 -27.25 -1.30 -10.98
CA GLY A 406 -26.98 -2.42 -11.88
C GLY A 406 -26.48 -1.93 -13.25
N TRP A 407 -25.56 -0.96 -13.23
CA TRP A 407 -24.90 -0.37 -14.41
C TRP A 407 -25.80 0.36 -15.41
N ARG A 408 -27.08 0.60 -15.07
CA ARG A 408 -28.00 1.32 -15.97
C ARG A 408 -27.55 2.77 -16.15
N GLY A 409 -27.35 3.18 -17.40
CA GLY A 409 -26.94 4.54 -17.75
C GLY A 409 -25.46 4.84 -17.48
N ASN A 410 -24.65 3.80 -17.26
CA ASN A 410 -23.21 3.92 -17.04
C ASN A 410 -22.52 4.63 -18.23
N PRO A 411 -21.71 5.69 -17.99
CA PRO A 411 -20.92 6.36 -19.01
C PRO A 411 -20.09 5.43 -19.91
N THR A 412 -19.65 4.27 -19.40
CA THR A 412 -18.88 3.29 -20.17
C THR A 412 -19.66 2.66 -21.34
N ASP A 413 -21.00 2.63 -21.30
CA ASP A 413 -21.84 2.17 -22.43
C ASP A 413 -22.76 3.24 -23.05
N ASP A 414 -22.67 4.49 -22.59
CA ASP A 414 -23.48 5.59 -23.14
C ASP A 414 -22.72 6.29 -24.29
N PRO A 415 -23.27 6.31 -25.53
CA PRO A 415 -22.61 6.96 -26.66
C PRO A 415 -22.40 8.46 -26.49
N ALA A 416 -23.17 9.15 -25.63
CA ALA A 416 -22.96 10.57 -25.34
C ALA A 416 -21.59 10.85 -24.68
N TRP A 417 -20.98 9.85 -24.06
CA TRP A 417 -19.69 9.96 -23.35
C TRP A 417 -18.49 9.52 -24.19
N THR A 418 -18.71 8.96 -25.39
CA THR A 418 -17.64 8.38 -26.23
C THR A 418 -16.47 9.35 -26.43
N ASP A 419 -16.75 10.57 -26.89
CA ASP A 419 -15.71 11.54 -27.20
C ASP A 419 -14.98 12.04 -25.94
N VAL A 420 -15.68 12.10 -24.80
CA VAL A 420 -15.11 12.46 -23.50
C VAL A 420 -14.15 11.38 -23.01
N LEU A 421 -14.54 10.12 -23.10
CA LEU A 421 -13.70 9.00 -22.64
C LEU A 421 -12.49 8.78 -23.56
N VAL A 422 -12.66 8.97 -24.87
CA VAL A 422 -11.54 8.94 -25.83
C VAL A 422 -10.58 10.11 -25.61
N ASP A 423 -11.07 11.32 -25.28
CA ASP A 423 -10.21 12.46 -24.91
C ASP A 423 -9.31 12.13 -23.71
N ARG A 424 -9.87 11.50 -22.67
CA ARG A 424 -9.12 11.15 -21.45
C ARG A 424 -7.92 10.24 -21.72
N VAL A 425 -8.12 9.12 -22.42
CA VAL A 425 -7.02 8.21 -22.79
C VAL A 425 -6.04 8.87 -23.77
N THR A 426 -6.53 9.72 -24.67
CA THR A 426 -5.68 10.44 -25.64
C THR A 426 -4.74 11.40 -24.92
N ARG A 427 -5.23 12.14 -23.93
CA ARG A 427 -4.44 13.08 -23.12
C ARG A 427 -3.38 12.35 -22.28
N MET A 428 -3.72 11.21 -21.67
CA MET A 428 -2.77 10.36 -20.94
C MET A 428 -1.65 9.86 -21.86
N VAL A 429 -2.00 9.14 -22.94
CA VAL A 429 -1.00 8.52 -23.84
C VAL A 429 -0.09 9.57 -24.47
N HIS A 430 -0.63 10.71 -24.92
CA HIS A 430 0.23 11.77 -25.47
C HIS A 430 1.19 12.35 -24.45
N ARG A 431 0.78 12.49 -23.18
CA ARG A 431 1.63 13.03 -22.12
C ARG A 431 2.81 12.08 -21.85
N ASP A 432 2.55 10.78 -21.79
CA ASP A 432 3.40 9.83 -21.07
C ASP A 432 4.10 8.76 -21.93
N ALA A 433 3.71 8.55 -23.19
CA ALA A 433 4.20 7.43 -24.01
C ALA A 433 5.72 7.37 -24.26
N HIS A 434 6.46 8.42 -23.92
CA HIS A 434 7.92 8.48 -24.02
C HIS A 434 8.66 7.80 -22.86
N HIS A 435 7.97 7.47 -21.76
CA HIS A 435 8.54 6.80 -20.59
C HIS A 435 8.76 5.30 -20.81
N ALA A 436 9.97 4.81 -20.52
CA ALA A 436 10.33 3.40 -20.69
C ALA A 436 9.64 2.51 -19.64
N SER A 437 9.42 3.05 -18.44
CA SER A 437 8.77 2.41 -17.30
C SER A 437 7.36 1.93 -17.57
N ILE A 438 6.61 2.65 -18.40
CA ILE A 438 5.24 2.26 -18.73
C ILE A 438 5.27 1.02 -19.61
N ILE A 439 4.73 -0.07 -19.07
CA ILE A 439 4.64 -1.37 -19.75
C ILE A 439 3.22 -1.74 -20.12
N LEU A 440 2.21 -1.10 -19.51
CA LEU A 440 0.79 -1.32 -19.76
C LEU A 440 0.04 0.02 -19.71
N TRP A 441 -0.95 0.18 -20.59
CA TRP A 441 -1.96 1.23 -20.48
C TRP A 441 -3.24 0.67 -19.88
N SER A 442 -3.77 1.27 -18.82
CA SER A 442 -5.06 0.87 -18.27
C SER A 442 -6.20 1.82 -18.70
N LEU A 443 -7.35 1.25 -19.08
CA LEU A 443 -8.51 2.02 -19.55
C LEU A 443 -9.24 2.79 -18.42
N GLY A 444 -9.04 2.39 -17.17
CA GLY A 444 -9.72 2.89 -15.97
C GLY A 444 -9.91 1.78 -14.94
N ASN A 445 -10.69 2.03 -13.91
CA ASN A 445 -11.00 1.10 -12.83
C ASN A 445 -12.51 1.00 -12.59
N GLU A 446 -12.99 -0.18 -12.18
CA GLU A 446 -14.38 -0.44 -11.72
C GLU A 446 -15.48 0.32 -12.48
N ALA A 447 -15.34 0.44 -13.80
CA ALA A 447 -16.23 1.26 -14.63
C ALA A 447 -17.23 0.41 -15.43
N GLY A 448 -17.42 -0.86 -15.05
CA GLY A 448 -18.29 -1.84 -15.70
C GLY A 448 -17.91 -2.15 -17.15
N GLU A 449 -18.84 -2.75 -17.90
CA GLU A 449 -18.66 -3.09 -19.32
C GLU A 449 -19.34 -2.07 -20.24
N GLY A 450 -18.88 -1.92 -21.49
CA GLY A 450 -19.58 -1.08 -22.46
C GLY A 450 -18.81 -0.71 -23.72
N ARG A 451 -19.53 -0.15 -24.70
CA ARG A 451 -18.97 0.21 -26.02
C ARG A 451 -17.77 1.16 -25.97
N ASN A 452 -17.68 2.00 -24.94
CA ASN A 452 -16.63 3.02 -24.88
C ASN A 452 -15.28 2.42 -24.49
N LEU A 453 -15.25 1.20 -23.93
CA LEU A 453 -14.02 0.41 -23.75
C LEU A 453 -13.36 0.12 -25.11
N ALA A 454 -14.15 -0.31 -26.10
CA ALA A 454 -13.66 -0.56 -27.46
C ALA A 454 -13.12 0.72 -28.11
N ALA A 455 -13.81 1.85 -27.92
CA ALA A 455 -13.41 3.14 -28.47
C ALA A 455 -12.09 3.64 -27.86
N MET A 456 -11.95 3.57 -26.53
CA MET A 456 -10.71 3.92 -25.84
C MET A 456 -9.56 2.98 -26.23
N SER A 457 -9.79 1.67 -26.24
CA SER A 457 -8.78 0.68 -26.66
C SER A 457 -8.32 0.92 -28.10
N ALA A 458 -9.23 1.21 -29.02
CA ALA A 458 -8.89 1.55 -30.40
C ALA A 458 -8.06 2.84 -30.51
N ALA A 459 -8.38 3.86 -29.70
CA ALA A 459 -7.62 5.10 -29.64
C ALA A 459 -6.19 4.85 -29.14
N ILE A 460 -6.02 4.09 -28.05
CA ILE A 460 -4.71 3.72 -27.52
C ILE A 460 -3.90 2.95 -28.56
N ARG A 461 -4.46 1.93 -29.20
CA ARG A 461 -3.74 1.14 -30.22
C ARG A 461 -3.30 1.98 -31.43
N ALA A 462 -4.08 3.00 -31.80
CA ALA A 462 -3.72 3.92 -32.87
C ALA A 462 -2.57 4.87 -32.46
N LEU A 463 -2.56 5.29 -31.19
CA LEU A 463 -1.53 6.17 -30.63
C LEU A 463 -0.24 5.41 -30.32
N ASP A 464 -0.33 4.24 -29.70
CA ASP A 464 0.80 3.45 -29.22
C ASP A 464 0.53 1.94 -29.30
N PRO A 465 1.03 1.25 -30.34
CA PRO A 465 0.93 -0.19 -30.45
C PRO A 465 2.02 -0.95 -29.67
N SER A 466 2.95 -0.26 -29.01
CA SER A 466 4.13 -0.88 -28.36
C SER A 466 3.85 -1.43 -26.95
N ARG A 467 2.68 -1.12 -26.38
CA ARG A 467 2.29 -1.49 -25.01
C ARG A 467 0.94 -2.23 -25.02
N PRO A 468 0.81 -3.35 -24.29
CA PRO A 468 -0.48 -4.02 -24.12
C PRO A 468 -1.45 -3.16 -23.29
N ILE A 469 -2.75 -3.44 -23.46
CA ILE A 469 -3.84 -2.73 -22.77
C ILE A 469 -4.39 -3.58 -21.61
N HIS A 470 -4.64 -2.93 -20.48
CA HIS A 470 -5.24 -3.46 -19.26
C HIS A 470 -6.63 -2.84 -19.00
N TYR A 471 -7.55 -3.64 -18.46
CA TYR A 471 -8.80 -3.20 -17.83
C TYR A 471 -9.40 -4.41 -17.11
N GLU A 472 -9.75 -4.25 -15.83
CA GLU A 472 -10.29 -5.36 -15.03
C GLU A 472 -11.78 -5.55 -15.24
N GLY A 473 -12.57 -4.46 -15.31
CA GLY A 473 -14.03 -4.49 -15.23
C GLY A 473 -14.79 -5.20 -16.36
N ASP A 474 -14.09 -5.74 -17.37
CA ASP A 474 -14.63 -6.67 -18.38
C ASP A 474 -13.89 -8.02 -18.28
N TRP A 475 -14.50 -8.98 -17.57
CA TRP A 475 -13.91 -10.31 -17.34
C TRP A 475 -13.92 -11.22 -18.58
N SER A 476 -14.56 -10.82 -19.67
CA SER A 476 -14.40 -11.47 -20.98
C SER A 476 -13.09 -11.07 -21.66
N SER A 477 -12.52 -9.94 -21.21
CA SER A 477 -11.29 -9.33 -21.69
C SER A 477 -11.36 -8.91 -23.16
N GLU A 478 -12.53 -8.68 -23.75
CA GLU A 478 -12.75 -8.56 -25.20
C GLU A 478 -11.83 -7.52 -25.86
N HIS A 479 -11.55 -6.41 -25.19
CA HIS A 479 -10.85 -5.26 -25.76
C HIS A 479 -9.41 -5.05 -25.21
N VAL A 480 -8.93 -5.96 -24.36
CA VAL A 480 -7.65 -5.84 -23.64
C VAL A 480 -6.68 -6.97 -23.93
N ASP A 481 -5.41 -6.82 -23.58
CA ASP A 481 -4.33 -7.75 -23.92
C ASP A 481 -3.85 -8.57 -22.72
N VAL A 482 -4.39 -8.32 -21.51
CA VAL A 482 -4.11 -9.07 -20.30
C VAL A 482 -5.43 -9.45 -19.62
N TYR A 483 -5.50 -10.66 -19.06
CA TYR A 483 -6.63 -11.04 -18.21
C TYR A 483 -6.36 -10.52 -16.79
N SER A 484 -7.13 -9.53 -16.35
CA SER A 484 -6.99 -8.95 -15.03
C SER A 484 -8.17 -9.33 -14.14
N ARG A 485 -7.88 -9.48 -12.84
CA ARG A 485 -8.86 -9.58 -11.77
C ARG A 485 -8.39 -8.78 -10.57
N MET A 486 -9.32 -8.38 -9.72
CA MET A 486 -9.04 -7.92 -8.36
C MET A 486 -9.51 -8.96 -7.34
N TYR A 487 -8.67 -9.21 -6.33
CA TYR A 487 -8.94 -10.07 -5.17
C TYR A 487 -9.45 -11.48 -5.49
N ALA A 488 -9.05 -12.05 -6.61
CA ALA A 488 -9.35 -13.44 -6.96
C ALA A 488 -8.71 -14.36 -5.92
N SER A 489 -9.48 -15.31 -5.37
CA SER A 489 -8.99 -16.23 -4.32
C SER A 489 -7.77 -17.04 -4.79
N THR A 490 -6.95 -17.52 -3.85
CA THR A 490 -5.82 -18.42 -4.18
C THR A 490 -6.26 -19.66 -4.94
N GLN A 491 -7.45 -20.20 -4.65
CA GLN A 491 -8.04 -21.31 -5.40
C GLN A 491 -8.33 -20.93 -6.85
N GLU A 492 -8.94 -19.77 -7.07
CA GLU A 492 -9.23 -19.25 -8.41
C GLU A 492 -7.95 -18.96 -9.19
N VAL A 493 -6.98 -18.28 -8.58
CA VAL A 493 -5.66 -18.00 -9.19
C VAL A 493 -4.94 -19.29 -9.56
N ALA A 494 -5.00 -20.32 -8.73
CA ALA A 494 -4.41 -21.62 -9.05
C ALA A 494 -5.09 -22.29 -10.26
N LEU A 495 -6.42 -22.17 -10.40
CA LEU A 495 -7.15 -22.66 -11.57
C LEU A 495 -6.75 -21.89 -12.83
N ILE A 496 -6.67 -20.56 -12.75
CA ILE A 496 -6.22 -19.70 -13.86
C ILE A 496 -4.79 -20.05 -14.28
N GLY A 497 -3.89 -20.26 -13.31
CA GLY A 497 -2.49 -20.63 -13.57
C GLY A 497 -2.34 -21.95 -14.34
N ARG A 498 -3.31 -22.87 -14.21
CA ARG A 498 -3.38 -24.14 -14.95
C ARG A 498 -4.23 -24.07 -16.23
N GLY A 499 -4.89 -22.95 -16.50
CA GLY A 499 -5.84 -22.84 -17.62
C GLY A 499 -7.14 -23.60 -17.39
N GLU A 500 -7.49 -23.87 -16.13
CA GLU A 500 -8.64 -24.65 -15.67
C GLU A 500 -9.76 -23.76 -15.08
N GLU A 501 -9.67 -22.44 -15.22
CA GLU A 501 -10.71 -21.52 -14.78
C GLU A 501 -12.05 -21.76 -15.47
N ASP A 502 -13.16 -21.28 -14.90
CA ASP A 502 -14.49 -21.45 -15.49
C ASP A 502 -14.58 -20.84 -16.90
N ALA A 503 -15.23 -21.57 -17.80
CA ALA A 503 -15.35 -21.15 -19.20
C ALA A 503 -16.38 -20.04 -19.41
N LEU A 504 -16.05 -19.08 -20.29
CA LEU A 504 -17.03 -18.11 -20.77
C LEU A 504 -18.09 -18.80 -21.63
N ALA A 505 -19.29 -18.19 -21.70
CA ALA A 505 -20.36 -18.68 -22.55
C ALA A 505 -20.02 -18.58 -24.05
N ASP A 506 -19.23 -17.56 -24.43
CA ASP A 506 -18.68 -17.41 -25.77
C ASP A 506 -17.34 -18.14 -25.88
N GLY A 507 -17.29 -19.19 -26.72
CA GLY A 507 -16.10 -20.02 -26.87
C GLY A 507 -14.94 -19.33 -27.60
N GLU A 508 -15.18 -18.31 -28.43
CA GLU A 508 -14.10 -17.56 -29.08
C GLU A 508 -13.45 -16.60 -28.08
N LEU A 509 -14.26 -15.92 -27.27
CA LEU A 509 -13.76 -15.07 -26.17
C LEU A 509 -13.06 -15.91 -25.10
N ASP A 510 -13.60 -17.08 -24.72
CA ASP A 510 -12.96 -17.99 -23.77
C ASP A 510 -11.57 -18.42 -24.26
N ALA A 511 -11.48 -18.88 -25.51
CA ALA A 511 -10.20 -19.30 -26.10
C ALA A 511 -9.18 -18.15 -26.15
N ARG A 512 -9.64 -16.93 -26.45
CA ARG A 512 -8.78 -15.74 -26.45
C ARG A 512 -8.30 -15.41 -25.04
N ARG A 513 -9.20 -15.29 -24.06
CA ARG A 513 -8.87 -14.97 -22.65
C ARG A 513 -7.93 -16.00 -22.03
N ARG A 514 -8.12 -17.30 -22.33
CA ARG A 514 -7.21 -18.38 -21.89
C ARG A 514 -5.80 -18.26 -22.46
N GLY A 515 -5.65 -17.63 -23.61
CA GLY A 515 -4.36 -17.32 -24.23
C GLY A 515 -3.72 -16.01 -23.74
N LEU A 516 -4.37 -15.26 -22.85
CA LEU A 516 -3.80 -14.05 -22.25
C LEU A 516 -3.02 -14.39 -20.97
N PRO A 517 -1.95 -13.63 -20.67
CA PRO A 517 -1.33 -13.68 -19.36
C PRO A 517 -2.28 -13.07 -18.32
N PHE A 518 -2.12 -13.47 -17.07
CA PHE A 518 -3.00 -13.09 -15.98
C PHE A 518 -2.29 -12.24 -14.95
N MET A 519 -2.95 -11.21 -14.43
CA MET A 519 -2.48 -10.42 -13.29
C MET A 519 -3.59 -10.17 -12.28
N GLN A 520 -3.21 -9.99 -11.02
CA GLN A 520 -4.09 -9.37 -10.04
C GLN A 520 -3.81 -7.87 -9.98
N CYS A 521 -4.64 -7.03 -10.58
CA CYS A 521 -4.44 -5.57 -10.50
C CYS A 521 -4.61 -5.02 -9.08
N GLU A 522 -5.30 -5.78 -8.22
CA GLU A 522 -5.41 -5.56 -6.78
C GLU A 522 -5.48 -6.93 -6.10
N TYR A 523 -4.70 -7.12 -5.03
CA TYR A 523 -4.77 -8.31 -4.19
C TYR A 523 -4.21 -8.02 -2.80
N VAL A 524 -4.39 -8.98 -1.89
CA VAL A 524 -3.90 -8.95 -0.51
C VAL A 524 -4.12 -7.60 0.18
N HIS A 525 -5.39 -7.20 0.27
CA HIS A 525 -5.80 -5.91 0.83
C HIS A 525 -5.15 -5.65 2.20
N ALA A 526 -4.44 -4.53 2.32
CA ALA A 526 -3.48 -4.24 3.39
C ALA A 526 -4.10 -3.47 4.58
N MET A 527 -5.43 -3.30 4.61
CA MET A 527 -6.13 -2.60 5.68
C MET A 527 -5.92 -3.21 7.06
N GLY A 528 -5.50 -2.33 7.98
CA GLY A 528 -5.32 -2.64 9.38
C GLY A 528 -4.25 -3.70 9.62
N ASN A 529 -4.55 -4.64 10.50
CA ASN A 529 -3.67 -5.78 10.73
C ASN A 529 -3.82 -6.82 9.63
N GLY A 530 -2.82 -6.85 8.74
CA GLY A 530 -2.76 -7.66 7.54
C GLY A 530 -1.66 -7.17 6.59
N PRO A 531 -1.57 -7.71 5.38
CA PRO A 531 -2.43 -8.78 4.85
C PRO A 531 -1.95 -10.19 5.23
N GLY A 532 -2.89 -11.10 5.47
CA GLY A 532 -2.62 -12.54 5.58
C GLY A 532 -2.66 -13.25 4.22
N GLY A 533 -1.95 -14.37 4.09
CA GLY A 533 -1.99 -15.22 2.90
C GLY A 533 -1.17 -14.72 1.70
N PHE A 534 -0.30 -13.72 1.93
CA PHE A 534 0.55 -13.14 0.90
C PHE A 534 1.44 -14.21 0.24
N THR A 535 2.17 -14.98 1.05
CA THR A 535 3.08 -16.04 0.56
C THR A 535 2.33 -17.04 -0.34
N ASP A 536 1.09 -17.38 -0.03
CA ASP A 536 0.29 -18.34 -0.82
C ASP A 536 0.05 -17.85 -2.26
N TYR A 537 -0.12 -16.54 -2.48
CA TYR A 537 -0.23 -15.98 -3.83
C TYR A 537 1.11 -15.90 -4.56
N ASP A 538 2.15 -15.43 -3.87
CA ASP A 538 3.48 -15.26 -4.48
C ASP A 538 4.05 -16.62 -4.94
N ASP A 539 3.84 -17.67 -4.15
CA ASP A 539 4.24 -19.04 -4.52
C ASP A 539 3.46 -19.55 -5.75
N LEU A 540 2.17 -19.21 -5.88
CA LEU A 540 1.39 -19.52 -7.09
C LEU A 540 1.92 -18.75 -8.31
N PHE A 541 2.25 -17.47 -8.14
CA PHE A 541 2.79 -16.64 -9.21
C PHE A 541 4.10 -17.23 -9.73
N ASP A 542 5.01 -17.67 -8.85
CA ASP A 542 6.26 -18.32 -9.26
C ASP A 542 6.02 -19.67 -9.94
N ALA A 543 5.04 -20.45 -9.48
CA ALA A 543 4.75 -21.79 -10.00
C ALA A 543 4.18 -21.83 -11.44
N HIS A 544 3.58 -20.73 -11.91
CA HIS A 544 2.85 -20.71 -13.18
C HIS A 544 3.29 -19.56 -14.10
N PRO A 545 3.88 -19.83 -15.29
CA PRO A 545 4.32 -18.79 -16.23
C PRO A 545 3.23 -17.81 -16.68
N ARG A 546 1.98 -18.27 -16.80
CA ARG A 546 0.82 -17.45 -17.18
C ARG A 546 0.51 -16.35 -16.15
N LEU A 547 0.82 -16.59 -14.88
CA LEU A 547 0.55 -15.64 -13.79
C LEU A 547 1.69 -14.61 -13.74
N MET A 548 1.41 -13.37 -14.05
CA MET A 548 2.39 -12.29 -14.11
C MET A 548 2.71 -11.70 -12.73
N GLY A 549 1.98 -12.05 -11.68
CA GLY A 549 2.07 -11.40 -10.38
C GLY A 549 0.87 -10.50 -10.10
N GLY A 550 1.05 -9.52 -9.21
CA GLY A 550 -0.04 -8.64 -8.80
C GLY A 550 0.41 -7.38 -8.08
N PHE A 551 -0.56 -6.52 -7.77
CA PHE A 551 -0.34 -5.22 -7.13
C PHE A 551 -1.11 -5.16 -5.81
N VAL A 552 -0.38 -5.01 -4.69
CA VAL A 552 -1.01 -4.91 -3.36
C VAL A 552 -1.94 -3.69 -3.32
N TRP A 553 -3.11 -3.83 -2.70
CA TRP A 553 -3.99 -2.71 -2.38
C TRP A 553 -3.85 -2.34 -0.89
N GLU A 554 -3.32 -1.19 -0.50
CA GLU A 554 -2.56 -0.25 -1.34
C GLU A 554 -1.27 0.26 -0.67
N TRP A 555 -0.59 1.22 -1.30
CA TRP A 555 0.72 1.68 -0.86
C TRP A 555 0.68 2.39 0.51
N LYS A 556 -0.37 3.17 0.79
CA LYS A 556 -0.36 4.11 1.91
C LYS A 556 -1.77 4.46 2.40
N ASP A 557 -1.96 4.47 3.71
CA ASP A 557 -3.16 5.00 4.35
C ASP A 557 -3.39 6.46 3.97
N HIS A 558 -4.63 6.78 3.65
CA HIS A 558 -5.07 8.12 3.31
C HIS A 558 -5.63 8.91 4.50
N GLY A 559 -5.09 8.70 5.69
CA GLY A 559 -5.49 9.46 6.88
C GLY A 559 -5.10 10.95 6.81
N ILE A 560 -6.07 11.86 6.95
CA ILE A 560 -5.83 13.32 6.92
C ILE A 560 -5.43 13.80 8.32
N SER A 561 -4.32 14.52 8.42
CA SER A 561 -3.87 15.06 9.71
C SER A 561 -4.88 16.07 10.26
N ARG A 562 -5.29 15.85 11.51
CA ARG A 562 -6.22 16.71 12.25
C ARG A 562 -5.71 16.91 13.67
N ARG A 563 -5.83 18.14 14.17
CA ARG A 563 -5.67 18.43 15.60
C ARG A 563 -7.03 18.29 16.29
N GLU A 564 -7.07 17.63 17.45
CA GLU A 564 -8.29 17.61 18.27
C GLU A 564 -8.79 19.05 18.53
N ASP A 565 -10.11 19.19 18.77
CA ASP A 565 -10.66 20.50 19.15
C ASP A 565 -9.85 21.06 20.32
N LEU A 566 -9.34 22.29 20.17
CA LEU A 566 -8.56 22.98 21.20
C LEU A 566 -9.31 23.10 22.54
N ASP A 567 -10.64 22.96 22.50
CA ASP A 567 -11.53 22.95 23.66
C ASP A 567 -11.57 21.58 24.40
N ALA A 568 -11.14 20.48 23.77
CA ALA A 568 -11.04 19.12 24.35
C ALA A 568 -9.73 18.88 25.11
N GLY A 569 -8.73 19.76 24.97
CA GLY A 569 -7.67 19.96 25.96
C GLY A 569 -6.38 19.12 25.84
N THR A 570 -6.20 18.26 24.83
CA THR A 570 -4.94 17.50 24.64
C THR A 570 -3.98 18.17 23.63
N GLY A 571 -4.51 18.74 22.54
CA GLY A 571 -3.73 19.34 21.45
C GLY A 571 -2.99 18.33 20.55
N GLU A 572 -3.25 17.02 20.69
CA GLU A 572 -2.60 15.97 19.91
C GLU A 572 -3.06 15.99 18.43
N THR A 573 -2.15 15.65 17.53
CA THR A 573 -2.45 15.44 16.11
C THR A 573 -2.70 13.95 15.85
N PHE A 574 -3.79 13.64 15.20
CA PHE A 574 -4.15 12.29 14.75
C PHE A 574 -4.47 12.30 13.26
N TYR A 575 -4.71 11.12 12.68
CA TYR A 575 -5.11 10.95 11.29
C TYR A 575 -6.58 10.57 11.22
N GLY A 576 -7.40 11.49 10.70
CA GLY A 576 -8.83 11.25 10.51
C GLY A 576 -9.13 10.51 9.22
N TYR A 577 -10.19 9.71 9.26
CA TYR A 577 -10.76 8.96 8.14
C TYR A 577 -12.24 9.36 7.93
N GLY A 578 -12.99 8.65 7.08
CA GLY A 578 -14.35 9.05 6.74
C GLY A 578 -15.25 9.21 7.95
N GLY A 579 -15.98 10.33 8.01
CA GLY A 579 -16.85 10.69 9.13
C GLY A 579 -16.23 11.66 10.13
N ASP A 580 -14.89 11.72 10.24
CA ASP A 580 -14.21 12.66 11.14
C ASP A 580 -14.32 14.12 10.69
N PHE A 581 -14.74 14.36 9.43
CA PHE A 581 -14.96 15.68 8.87
C PHE A 581 -16.45 16.08 8.89
N GLY A 582 -17.32 15.22 9.43
CA GLY A 582 -18.75 15.50 9.61
C GLY A 582 -19.58 15.20 8.36
N GLU A 583 -19.10 14.32 7.47
CA GLU A 583 -19.89 13.74 6.41
C GLU A 583 -21.11 13.02 7.00
N THR A 584 -22.27 13.18 6.37
CA THR A 584 -23.47 12.43 6.76
C THR A 584 -23.49 11.01 6.19
N PHE A 585 -22.66 10.78 5.18
CA PHE A 585 -22.55 9.55 4.41
C PHE A 585 -21.07 9.36 4.04
N HIS A 586 -20.49 8.24 4.46
CA HIS A 586 -19.06 7.93 4.30
C HIS A 586 -18.81 6.43 4.47
N ASP A 587 -17.61 5.98 4.09
CA ASP A 587 -17.18 4.57 4.20
C ASP A 587 -16.13 4.34 5.31
N GLY A 588 -15.95 5.32 6.19
CA GLY A 588 -15.28 5.12 7.48
C GLY A 588 -13.79 4.85 7.34
N THR A 589 -13.31 3.78 7.98
CA THR A 589 -11.88 3.41 8.06
C THR A 589 -11.33 2.83 6.76
N PHE A 590 -12.17 2.55 5.77
CA PHE A 590 -11.77 1.84 4.54
C PHE A 590 -10.71 2.61 3.71
N ILE A 591 -10.55 3.91 3.95
CA ILE A 591 -9.51 4.80 3.39
C ILE A 591 -8.13 4.66 4.07
N ALA A 592 -8.03 3.84 5.12
CA ALA A 592 -6.82 3.54 5.88
C ALA A 592 -6.42 2.07 5.64
N ASP A 593 -6.07 1.81 4.39
CA ASP A 593 -5.93 0.49 3.76
C ASP A 593 -4.54 0.21 3.17
N GLY A 594 -3.51 0.90 3.68
CA GLY A 594 -2.17 0.90 3.12
C GLY A 594 -1.13 0.08 3.87
N LEU A 595 -0.07 -0.30 3.13
CA LEU A 595 1.18 -0.85 3.70
C LEU A 595 1.96 0.17 4.54
N LEU A 596 1.76 1.46 4.27
CA LEU A 596 2.33 2.55 5.04
C LEU A 596 1.26 3.27 5.84
N LEU A 597 1.58 3.63 7.09
CA LEU A 597 0.79 4.60 7.83
C LEU A 597 0.85 5.99 7.14
N PRO A 598 -0.03 6.94 7.48
CA PRO A 598 -0.12 8.22 6.76
C PRO A 598 1.18 9.05 6.76
N ASP A 599 2.07 8.86 7.74
CA ASP A 599 3.40 9.49 7.82
C ASP A 599 4.52 8.73 7.09
N ARG A 600 4.18 7.68 6.34
CA ARG A 600 5.12 6.75 5.67
C ARG A 600 5.89 5.84 6.62
N THR A 601 5.41 5.63 7.84
CA THR A 601 5.93 4.55 8.69
C THR A 601 5.52 3.19 8.10
N PRO A 602 6.47 2.27 7.84
CA PRO A 602 6.16 0.89 7.43
C PRO A 602 5.28 0.19 8.45
N SER A 603 4.15 -0.38 8.01
CA SER A 603 3.37 -1.31 8.82
C SER A 603 4.05 -2.68 8.88
N PRO A 604 3.64 -3.57 9.81
CA PRO A 604 4.06 -4.97 9.76
C PRO A 604 3.76 -5.65 8.42
N GLY A 605 2.67 -5.27 7.74
CA GLY A 605 2.34 -5.76 6.40
C GLY A 605 3.38 -5.39 5.34
N MET A 606 3.99 -4.20 5.43
CA MET A 606 5.09 -3.77 4.56
C MET A 606 6.36 -4.61 4.77
N VAL A 607 6.65 -4.96 6.03
CA VAL A 607 7.80 -5.80 6.38
C VAL A 607 7.58 -7.23 5.88
N GLU A 608 6.37 -7.77 6.06
CA GLU A 608 5.97 -9.08 5.53
C GLU A 608 6.05 -9.10 3.99
N MET A 609 5.52 -8.08 3.31
CA MET A 609 5.63 -7.93 1.85
C MET A 609 7.10 -7.97 1.41
N ALA A 610 7.99 -7.21 2.07
CA ALA A 610 9.40 -7.19 1.69
C ALA A 610 10.05 -8.58 1.80
N ALA A 611 9.70 -9.36 2.82
CA ALA A 611 10.18 -10.74 2.98
C ALA A 611 9.63 -11.67 1.89
N VAL A 612 8.36 -11.52 1.50
CA VAL A 612 7.74 -12.30 0.42
C VAL A 612 8.34 -11.93 -0.94
N TYR A 613 8.46 -10.63 -1.23
CA TYR A 613 8.98 -10.09 -2.49
C TYR A 613 10.50 -10.21 -2.65
N ALA A 614 11.23 -10.67 -1.63
CA ALA A 614 12.69 -10.84 -1.64
C ALA A 614 13.23 -11.29 -3.02
N PRO A 615 14.08 -10.49 -3.69
CA PRO A 615 14.64 -10.86 -4.99
C PRO A 615 15.68 -11.99 -4.88
N VAL A 616 16.31 -12.18 -3.71
CA VAL A 616 17.06 -13.39 -3.40
C VAL A 616 16.33 -14.11 -2.27
N ARG A 617 15.38 -14.96 -2.65
CA ARG A 617 14.50 -15.67 -1.72
C ARG A 617 15.28 -16.79 -1.06
N VAL A 618 15.15 -16.92 0.26
CA VAL A 618 15.77 -18.01 1.04
C VAL A 618 14.67 -18.70 1.83
N ASP A 619 14.32 -19.92 1.45
CA ASP A 619 13.20 -20.66 2.04
C ASP A 619 13.67 -21.94 2.72
N PRO A 620 13.12 -22.31 3.90
CA PRO A 620 13.30 -23.66 4.43
C PRO A 620 12.63 -24.69 3.50
N LEU A 621 13.33 -25.80 3.25
CA LEU A 621 12.87 -26.88 2.40
C LEU A 621 12.93 -28.21 3.17
N ASP A 622 11.84 -28.96 3.11
CA ASP A 622 11.74 -30.36 3.56
C ASP A 622 11.89 -31.25 2.31
N VAL A 623 13.07 -31.86 2.14
CA VAL A 623 13.38 -32.68 0.97
C VAL A 623 12.81 -34.09 1.09
N ASP A 624 12.70 -34.62 2.31
CA ASP A 624 12.26 -35.98 2.58
C ASP A 624 10.73 -36.11 2.73
N GLY A 625 10.03 -34.98 2.88
CA GLY A 625 8.57 -34.90 3.02
C GLY A 625 8.05 -35.40 4.37
N ASP A 626 8.89 -35.36 5.40
CA ASP A 626 8.57 -35.85 6.75
C ASP A 626 8.06 -34.74 7.70
N GLY A 627 7.97 -33.52 7.21
CA GLY A 627 7.53 -32.32 7.92
C GLY A 627 8.66 -31.55 8.60
N VAL A 628 9.93 -31.92 8.40
CA VAL A 628 11.09 -31.24 8.98
C VAL A 628 11.93 -30.62 7.87
N SER A 629 12.07 -29.30 7.88
CA SER A 629 13.01 -28.63 6.99
C SER A 629 14.44 -28.78 7.50
N ASP A 630 15.31 -29.35 6.67
CA ASP A 630 16.71 -29.63 6.94
C ASP A 630 17.67 -28.89 5.98
N HIS A 631 17.13 -28.26 4.94
CA HIS A 631 17.86 -27.48 3.96
C HIS A 631 17.27 -26.07 3.78
N LEU A 632 18.11 -25.12 3.33
CA LEU A 632 17.65 -23.83 2.79
C LEU A 632 17.77 -23.83 1.28
N LEU A 633 16.72 -23.38 0.59
CA LEU A 633 16.73 -23.14 -0.85
C LEU A 633 16.86 -21.65 -1.14
N VAL A 634 17.99 -21.25 -1.71
CA VAL A 634 18.26 -19.90 -2.18
C VAL A 634 17.86 -19.82 -3.65
N ARG A 635 17.04 -18.83 -4.02
CA ARG A 635 16.61 -18.60 -5.41
C ARG A 635 16.96 -17.20 -5.85
N ASN A 636 17.60 -17.07 -7.01
CA ASN A 636 17.68 -15.79 -7.70
C ASN A 636 16.37 -15.52 -8.44
N ARG A 637 15.53 -14.64 -7.88
CA ARG A 637 14.26 -14.22 -8.49
C ARG A 637 14.39 -12.99 -9.39
N TYR A 638 15.61 -12.54 -9.67
CA TYR A 638 15.84 -11.57 -10.74
C TYR A 638 15.67 -12.23 -12.12
N THR A 639 15.21 -11.43 -13.08
CA THR A 639 14.98 -11.82 -14.47
C THR A 639 16.21 -11.56 -15.34
N PHE A 640 16.94 -10.49 -15.07
CA PHE A 640 18.03 -10.00 -15.94
C PHE A 640 19.40 -9.93 -15.26
N ARG A 641 19.48 -9.92 -13.93
CA ARG A 641 20.75 -9.81 -13.18
C ARG A 641 21.10 -11.06 -12.36
N ASP A 642 22.39 -11.37 -12.31
CA ASP A 642 22.94 -12.39 -11.42
C ASP A 642 23.07 -11.86 -9.97
N THR A 643 23.51 -12.73 -9.06
CA THR A 643 23.71 -12.39 -7.63
C THR A 643 25.12 -11.90 -7.30
N ALA A 644 25.95 -11.45 -8.26
CA ALA A 644 27.32 -11.00 -7.97
C ALA A 644 27.37 -9.78 -7.01
N HIS A 645 26.29 -9.00 -6.97
CA HIS A 645 26.11 -7.86 -6.08
C HIS A 645 25.70 -8.26 -4.64
N VAL A 646 25.49 -9.55 -4.39
CA VAL A 646 25.01 -10.12 -3.12
C VAL A 646 26.13 -10.92 -2.46
N ARG A 647 26.15 -10.92 -1.13
CA ARG A 647 26.88 -11.90 -0.32
C ARG A 647 25.88 -12.67 0.55
N LEU A 648 26.09 -13.97 0.72
CA LEU A 648 25.28 -14.78 1.62
C LEU A 648 25.96 -14.84 2.99
N ALA A 649 25.45 -14.07 3.93
CA ALA A 649 25.90 -14.05 5.31
C ALA A 649 25.08 -15.07 6.11
N TRP A 650 25.72 -15.80 7.02
CA TRP A 650 25.00 -16.71 7.92
C TRP A 650 25.40 -16.49 9.37
N SER A 651 24.46 -16.79 10.26
CA SER A 651 24.66 -16.71 11.70
C SER A 651 23.91 -17.83 12.43
N LEU A 652 24.51 -18.32 13.51
CA LEU A 652 23.96 -19.32 14.40
C LEU A 652 23.64 -18.66 15.74
N HIS A 653 22.35 -18.54 16.04
CA HIS A 653 21.86 -17.81 17.21
C HIS A 653 21.30 -18.77 18.26
N GLN A 654 21.65 -18.51 19.52
CA GLN A 654 20.95 -19.01 20.69
C GLN A 654 20.59 -17.82 21.57
N GLY A 655 19.30 -17.47 21.62
CA GLY A 655 18.87 -16.25 22.29
C GLY A 655 19.62 -15.03 21.76
N HIS A 656 20.19 -14.22 22.67
CA HIS A 656 21.04 -13.08 22.32
C HIS A 656 22.48 -13.46 21.94
N GLU A 657 22.88 -14.72 22.11
CA GLU A 657 24.24 -15.18 21.83
C GLU A 657 24.37 -15.62 20.37
N VAL A 658 25.34 -15.03 19.66
CA VAL A 658 25.80 -15.51 18.35
C VAL A 658 26.88 -16.57 18.61
N LEU A 659 26.52 -17.84 18.45
CA LEU A 659 27.43 -18.97 18.67
C LEU A 659 28.50 -19.06 17.57
N ALA A 660 28.13 -18.75 16.34
CA ALA A 660 29.01 -18.68 15.18
C ALA A 660 28.37 -17.80 14.10
N ALA A 661 29.19 -17.22 13.23
CA ALA A 661 28.73 -16.51 12.04
C ALA A 661 29.82 -16.60 10.96
N GLY A 662 29.40 -16.43 9.71
CA GLY A 662 30.32 -16.45 8.58
C GLY A 662 29.65 -15.98 7.30
N GLU A 663 30.39 -16.11 6.21
CA GLU A 663 29.90 -15.92 4.85
C GLU A 663 30.11 -17.22 4.08
N LEU A 664 29.27 -17.48 3.10
CA LEU A 664 29.45 -18.58 2.15
C LEU A 664 30.38 -18.13 1.02
N ASP A 665 31.15 -19.06 0.44
CA ASP A 665 32.14 -18.74 -0.59
C ASP A 665 31.49 -18.21 -1.89
N ASP A 666 32.06 -17.13 -2.44
CA ASP A 666 31.49 -16.41 -3.59
C ASP A 666 31.41 -17.26 -4.88
N GLU A 667 32.37 -18.17 -5.12
CA GLU A 667 32.38 -19.03 -6.31
C GLU A 667 31.24 -20.07 -6.29
N ASP A 668 30.76 -20.45 -5.11
CA ASP A 668 29.71 -21.47 -4.92
C ASP A 668 28.31 -20.85 -4.74
N THR A 669 28.19 -19.51 -4.72
CA THR A 669 26.95 -18.79 -4.41
C THR A 669 26.53 -17.77 -5.49
N LEU A 670 27.29 -17.66 -6.58
CA LEU A 670 26.89 -16.88 -7.75
C LEU A 670 25.79 -17.62 -8.53
N LEU A 671 24.60 -17.02 -8.58
CA LEU A 671 23.43 -17.56 -9.26
C LEU A 671 23.09 -16.68 -10.46
N ALA A 672 23.00 -17.29 -11.65
CA ALA A 672 22.43 -16.64 -12.81
C ALA A 672 20.93 -16.35 -12.59
N PRO A 673 20.29 -15.48 -13.39
CA PRO A 673 18.85 -15.22 -13.29
C PRO A 673 18.03 -16.51 -13.29
N GLY A 674 17.16 -16.68 -12.30
CA GLY A 674 16.30 -17.88 -12.14
C GLY A 674 17.00 -19.13 -11.59
N GLU A 675 18.30 -19.10 -11.31
CA GLU A 675 18.99 -20.26 -10.71
C GLU A 675 18.70 -20.40 -9.21
N GLU A 676 18.82 -21.64 -8.74
CA GLU A 676 18.59 -22.02 -7.34
C GLU A 676 19.81 -22.75 -6.77
N LEU A 677 20.00 -22.62 -5.46
CA LEU A 677 21.05 -23.27 -4.68
C LEU A 677 20.46 -23.87 -3.41
N LEU A 678 20.66 -25.17 -3.23
CA LEU A 678 20.35 -25.86 -1.99
C LEU A 678 21.53 -25.73 -1.02
N LEU A 679 21.27 -25.28 0.20
CA LEU A 679 22.25 -25.03 1.23
C LEU A 679 22.03 -25.93 2.44
N ASP A 680 23.12 -26.56 2.86
CA ASP A 680 23.24 -27.26 4.14
C ASP A 680 23.81 -26.33 5.20
N ALA A 681 23.36 -26.50 6.44
CA ALA A 681 24.04 -25.90 7.58
C ALA A 681 25.47 -26.48 7.66
N PRO A 682 26.53 -25.64 7.82
CA PRO A 682 27.90 -26.13 7.95
C PRO A 682 28.03 -27.16 9.08
N GLU A 683 28.85 -28.20 8.90
CA GLU A 683 29.05 -29.25 9.91
C GLU A 683 29.43 -28.67 11.29
N GLU A 684 30.21 -27.59 11.30
CA GLU A 684 30.56 -26.83 12.51
C GLU A 684 29.32 -26.21 13.18
N ALA A 685 28.43 -25.58 12.40
CA ALA A 685 27.20 -24.99 12.92
C ALA A 685 26.27 -26.06 13.53
N VAL A 686 26.13 -27.22 12.86
CA VAL A 686 25.37 -28.37 13.38
C VAL A 686 26.00 -28.90 14.68
N ALA A 687 27.32 -29.06 14.72
CA ALA A 687 28.04 -29.54 15.89
C ALA A 687 27.94 -28.57 17.09
N LEU A 688 28.02 -27.26 16.83
CA LEU A 688 27.83 -26.21 17.84
C LEU A 688 26.39 -26.18 18.34
N ALA A 689 25.39 -26.25 17.45
CA ALA A 689 23.99 -26.28 17.82
C ALA A 689 23.67 -27.46 18.76
N ALA A 690 24.21 -28.65 18.47
CA ALA A 690 24.04 -29.84 19.31
C ALA A 690 24.68 -29.70 20.70
N GLN A 691 25.80 -28.99 20.80
CA GLN A 691 26.56 -28.76 22.03
C GLN A 691 26.14 -27.51 22.80
N ALA A 692 25.28 -26.67 22.21
CA ALA A 692 24.85 -25.40 22.78
C ALA A 692 24.34 -25.58 24.23
N PRO A 693 24.81 -24.73 25.17
CA PRO A 693 24.37 -24.76 26.56
C PRO A 693 22.90 -24.33 26.67
N GLY A 694 22.31 -24.33 27.87
CA GLY A 694 20.95 -23.78 28.05
C GLY A 694 19.83 -24.57 27.37
N ARG A 695 18.64 -23.95 27.31
CA ARG A 695 17.40 -24.59 26.84
C ARG A 695 16.87 -24.02 25.53
N GLU A 696 17.11 -22.74 25.27
CA GLU A 696 16.63 -21.99 24.12
C GLU A 696 16.87 -22.71 22.78
N PRO A 697 16.03 -22.48 21.76
CA PRO A 697 16.25 -23.00 20.42
C PRO A 697 17.53 -22.43 19.82
N VAL A 698 18.11 -23.18 18.87
CA VAL A 698 19.27 -22.72 18.08
C VAL A 698 18.86 -22.60 16.63
N TRP A 699 18.95 -21.38 16.10
CA TRP A 699 18.56 -21.02 14.75
C TRP A 699 19.80 -20.78 13.89
N TRP A 700 19.82 -21.37 12.71
CA TRP A 700 20.77 -21.01 11.65
C TRP A 700 20.05 -20.14 10.64
N THR A 701 20.48 -18.89 10.52
CA THR A 701 19.85 -17.88 9.66
C THR A 701 20.81 -17.52 8.55
N VAL A 702 20.32 -17.50 7.31
CA VAL A 702 21.06 -17.04 6.13
C VAL A 702 20.38 -15.78 5.60
N ARG A 703 21.18 -14.75 5.32
CA ARG A 703 20.77 -13.47 4.77
C ARG A 703 21.49 -13.20 3.46
N ALA A 704 20.72 -12.86 2.43
CA ALA A 704 21.23 -12.26 1.22
C ALA A 704 21.44 -10.77 1.45
N VAL A 705 22.69 -10.32 1.48
CA VAL A 705 23.06 -8.94 1.82
C VAL A 705 23.67 -8.26 0.60
N GLN A 706 23.22 -7.05 0.29
CA GLN A 706 23.79 -6.22 -0.76
C GLN A 706 25.24 -5.81 -0.40
N ARG A 707 26.19 -5.97 -1.32
CA ARG A 707 27.58 -5.52 -1.12
C ARG A 707 27.69 -4.00 -1.20
N ALA A 708 28.38 -3.39 -0.23
CA ALA A 708 28.60 -1.93 -0.13
C ALA A 708 29.33 -1.28 -1.32
N ASN A 709 29.99 -2.06 -2.19
CA ASN A 709 30.77 -1.57 -3.34
C ASN A 709 30.50 -2.37 -4.63
N ALA A 710 29.28 -2.90 -4.83
CA ALA A 710 28.91 -3.58 -6.08
C ALA A 710 28.78 -2.59 -7.25
N GLY A 711 29.89 -1.98 -7.66
CA GLY A 711 30.01 -1.11 -8.83
C GLY A 711 29.43 0.29 -8.62
N ALA A 712 30.12 1.31 -9.13
CA ALA A 712 29.55 2.64 -9.30
C ALA A 712 28.42 2.57 -10.35
N GLY A 713 27.18 2.45 -9.89
CA GLY A 713 25.95 2.33 -10.67
C GLY A 713 24.71 2.55 -9.80
N LEU A 714 23.53 2.65 -10.43
CA LEU A 714 22.22 3.02 -9.85
C LEU A 714 21.84 2.35 -8.52
N ASP A 715 22.39 1.17 -8.19
CA ASP A 715 22.21 0.52 -6.89
C ASP A 715 22.61 1.47 -5.72
N ALA A 716 23.59 2.36 -5.89
CA ALA A 716 23.98 3.31 -4.84
C ALA A 716 22.90 4.38 -4.52
N ALA A 717 22.15 4.84 -5.52
CA ALA A 717 21.32 6.04 -5.38
C ALA A 717 20.07 5.83 -4.50
N TRP A 718 19.51 4.62 -4.48
CA TRP A 718 18.39 4.29 -3.59
C TRP A 718 18.83 3.68 -2.25
N LEU A 719 20.07 3.21 -2.17
CA LEU A 719 20.73 2.78 -0.93
C LEU A 719 21.27 3.96 -0.09
N ASP A 720 21.45 5.14 -0.70
CA ASP A 720 21.86 6.36 0.00
C ASP A 720 20.90 6.72 1.16
N GLY A 721 21.46 6.96 2.35
CA GLY A 721 20.70 7.36 3.55
C GLY A 721 20.10 6.24 4.39
N LEU A 722 20.52 4.98 4.20
CA LEU A 722 20.19 3.88 5.11
C LEU A 722 20.95 4.04 6.44
N ASP A 723 20.35 4.77 7.39
CA ASP A 723 20.80 4.81 8.79
C ASP A 723 20.01 3.76 9.61
N GLY A 724 20.56 2.55 9.79
CA GLY A 724 20.00 1.56 10.73
C GLY A 724 20.42 0.11 10.49
N LEU A 725 20.97 -0.53 11.54
CA LEU A 725 21.50 -1.90 11.64
C LEU A 725 22.61 -2.23 10.61
N ASP A 726 23.85 -1.96 11.01
CA ASP A 726 25.11 -2.31 10.32
C ASP A 726 25.40 -1.67 8.94
N GLY A 727 24.48 -0.87 8.38
CA GLY A 727 24.71 -0.12 7.13
C GLY A 727 24.62 -0.99 5.88
N GLU A 728 23.92 -2.13 5.97
CA GLU A 728 23.80 -3.11 4.90
C GLU A 728 22.33 -3.41 4.61
N HIS A 729 21.99 -3.55 3.33
CA HIS A 729 20.62 -3.80 2.90
C HIS A 729 20.38 -5.30 2.67
N VAL A 730 19.36 -5.86 3.33
CA VAL A 730 18.99 -7.29 3.25
C VAL A 730 17.99 -7.49 2.11
N LEU A 731 18.40 -8.25 1.10
CA LEU A 731 17.60 -8.59 -0.08
C LEU A 731 16.75 -9.86 0.10
N GLY A 732 16.96 -10.57 1.21
CA GLY A 732 16.20 -11.75 1.58
C GLY A 732 16.82 -12.46 2.78
N ALA A 733 16.00 -13.22 3.51
CA ALA A 733 16.45 -13.98 4.66
C ALA A 733 15.62 -15.26 4.83
N GLY A 734 16.26 -16.31 5.34
CA GLY A 734 15.64 -17.58 5.65
C GLY A 734 16.40 -18.27 6.77
N GLN A 735 15.79 -19.29 7.38
CA GLN A 735 16.35 -19.90 8.60
C GLN A 735 15.94 -21.36 8.77
N LEU A 736 16.77 -22.12 9.49
CA LEU A 736 16.50 -23.47 9.96
C LEU A 736 16.61 -23.55 11.48
N LEU A 737 15.72 -24.33 12.07
CA LEU A 737 15.80 -24.71 13.47
C LEU A 737 16.74 -25.92 13.61
N LEU A 738 18.02 -25.68 13.89
CA LEU A 738 19.00 -26.78 14.04
C LEU A 738 18.85 -27.54 15.35
N ARG A 739 18.35 -26.87 16.40
CA ARG A 739 18.04 -27.51 17.67
C ARG A 739 16.77 -26.89 18.27
N ALA A 740 15.74 -27.71 18.44
CA ALA A 740 14.56 -27.33 19.19
C ALA A 740 14.88 -27.01 20.66
N GLN A 741 13.98 -26.29 21.31
CA GLN A 741 14.13 -26.01 22.74
C GLN A 741 14.16 -27.31 23.56
N ARG A 742 14.95 -27.32 24.64
CA ARG A 742 14.98 -28.45 25.59
C ARG A 742 13.77 -28.38 26.52
N ALA A 743 13.26 -29.56 26.90
CA ALA A 743 12.15 -29.66 27.84
C ALA A 743 12.40 -28.87 29.14
N LEU A 744 11.32 -28.37 29.74
CA LEU A 744 11.37 -27.77 31.08
C LEU A 744 11.92 -28.82 32.06
N PRO A 745 12.89 -28.45 32.93
CA PRO A 745 13.31 -29.32 34.04
C PRO A 745 12.11 -29.72 34.88
N GLU A 746 12.13 -30.92 35.49
CA GLU A 746 11.05 -31.32 36.40
C GLU A 746 10.90 -30.33 37.57
N ALA A 747 9.66 -30.16 38.03
CA ALA A 747 9.36 -29.34 39.19
C ALA A 747 10.09 -29.86 40.44
N GLY A 748 10.41 -28.95 41.36
CA GLY A 748 11.15 -29.28 42.59
C GLY A 748 10.26 -29.85 43.70
N ASP A 749 10.88 -30.22 44.83
CA ASP A 749 10.21 -30.81 46.00
C ASP A 749 9.40 -29.78 46.84
N GLY A 750 8.97 -28.67 46.24
CA GLY A 750 8.24 -27.61 46.95
C GLY A 750 6.77 -27.97 47.18
N ALA A 751 6.30 -27.87 48.42
CA ALA A 751 4.92 -28.22 48.77
C ALA A 751 3.94 -27.06 48.59
N ALA A 752 2.86 -27.29 47.85
CA ALA A 752 1.67 -26.45 47.92
C ALA A 752 1.04 -26.49 49.32
N SER A 753 0.42 -25.39 49.73
CA SER A 753 -0.20 -25.28 51.06
C SER A 753 -1.55 -24.56 50.99
N GLN A 754 -2.43 -24.88 51.94
CA GLN A 754 -3.67 -24.18 52.17
C GLN A 754 -3.61 -23.43 53.52
N GLY A 755 -3.89 -22.13 53.49
CA GLY A 755 -3.92 -21.26 54.66
C GLY A 755 -5.17 -21.43 55.52
N ALA A 756 -5.13 -20.86 56.73
CA ALA A 756 -6.27 -20.92 57.67
C ALA A 756 -7.49 -20.08 57.19
N ASP A 757 -7.27 -19.13 56.29
CA ASP A 757 -8.30 -18.36 55.58
C ASP A 757 -8.90 -19.12 54.38
N GLY A 758 -8.38 -20.31 54.09
CA GLY A 758 -8.79 -21.18 52.98
C GLY A 758 -8.11 -20.89 51.65
N GLY A 759 -7.24 -19.87 51.57
CA GLY A 759 -6.46 -19.57 50.37
C GLY A 759 -5.34 -20.58 50.13
N PHE A 760 -4.76 -20.57 48.93
CA PHE A 760 -3.72 -21.52 48.52
C PHE A 760 -2.41 -20.80 48.18
N ALA A 761 -1.28 -21.48 48.35
CA ALA A 761 0.03 -20.96 47.97
C ALA A 761 0.94 -22.07 47.45
N VAL A 762 1.70 -21.78 46.39
CA VAL A 762 2.71 -22.66 45.81
C VAL A 762 3.80 -21.80 45.15
N GLY A 763 5.06 -21.97 45.57
CA GLY A 763 6.17 -21.11 45.14
C GLY A 763 5.87 -19.60 45.31
N PRO A 764 6.05 -18.76 44.28
CA PRO A 764 5.69 -17.34 44.29
C PRO A 764 4.19 -17.05 44.10
N ALA A 765 3.36 -18.04 43.76
CA ALA A 765 1.95 -17.85 43.46
C ALA A 765 1.06 -17.88 44.71
N ARG A 766 0.07 -17.00 44.77
CA ARG A 766 -0.91 -16.90 45.87
C ARG A 766 -2.32 -16.88 45.31
N PHE A 767 -3.21 -17.67 45.91
CA PHE A 767 -4.59 -17.84 45.48
C PHE A 767 -5.56 -17.54 46.60
N ASP A 768 -6.72 -16.99 46.26
CA ASP A 768 -7.83 -16.89 47.21
C ASP A 768 -8.49 -18.26 47.46
N ARG A 769 -9.48 -18.30 48.35
CA ARG A 769 -10.21 -19.52 48.70
C ARG A 769 -10.99 -20.16 47.55
N ALA A 770 -11.26 -19.40 46.47
CA ALA A 770 -11.98 -19.89 45.29
C ALA A 770 -11.01 -20.44 44.24
N GLY A 771 -9.70 -20.25 44.40
CA GLY A 771 -8.68 -20.65 43.44
C GLY A 771 -8.27 -19.55 42.47
N ARG A 772 -8.65 -18.28 42.69
CA ARG A 772 -8.22 -17.15 41.85
C ARG A 772 -6.80 -16.76 42.21
N LEU A 773 -5.91 -16.64 41.22
CA LEU A 773 -4.57 -16.09 41.42
C LEU A 773 -4.69 -14.61 41.81
N THR A 774 -4.18 -14.25 42.98
CA THR A 774 -4.26 -12.88 43.53
C THR A 774 -2.91 -12.18 43.57
N ALA A 775 -1.82 -12.95 43.60
CA ALA A 775 -0.47 -12.40 43.49
C ALA A 775 0.51 -13.42 42.90
N LEU A 776 1.49 -12.91 42.18
CA LEU A 776 2.63 -13.67 41.67
C LEU A 776 3.90 -12.88 42.02
N GLY A 777 4.77 -13.44 42.87
CA GLY A 777 6.04 -12.78 43.19
C GLY A 777 5.90 -11.44 43.92
N GLY A 778 4.79 -11.24 44.62
CA GLY A 778 4.45 -9.96 45.25
C GLY A 778 3.92 -8.89 44.29
N VAL A 779 3.68 -9.21 43.01
CA VAL A 779 2.90 -8.39 42.07
C VAL A 779 1.44 -8.78 42.24
N ALA A 780 0.55 -7.79 42.37
CA ALA A 780 -0.88 -8.04 42.44
C ALA A 780 -1.40 -8.48 41.07
N VAL A 781 -2.22 -9.54 41.06
CA VAL A 781 -2.83 -10.08 39.85
C VAL A 781 -4.29 -9.68 39.83
N ARG A 782 -4.67 -8.85 38.86
CA ARG A 782 -6.06 -8.38 38.65
C ARG A 782 -6.93 -9.48 38.03
N THR A 783 -6.37 -10.23 37.08
CA THR A 783 -7.03 -11.36 36.45
C THR A 783 -6.01 -12.43 36.05
N ALA A 784 -6.44 -13.68 36.10
CA ALA A 784 -5.72 -14.83 35.54
C ALA A 784 -6.78 -15.85 35.12
N ARG A 785 -7.12 -15.90 33.83
CA ARG A 785 -8.20 -16.75 33.32
C ARG A 785 -7.88 -17.26 31.92
N VAL A 786 -8.51 -18.37 31.54
CA VAL A 786 -8.56 -18.76 30.13
C VAL A 786 -9.26 -17.67 29.33
N ASP A 787 -8.70 -17.32 28.19
CA ASP A 787 -9.25 -16.30 27.31
C ASP A 787 -9.23 -16.76 25.84
N ALA A 788 -10.17 -16.23 25.06
CA ALA A 788 -10.40 -16.61 23.68
C ALA A 788 -11.04 -15.45 22.90
N TRP A 789 -10.66 -14.22 23.24
CA TRP A 789 -11.08 -13.00 22.55
C TRP A 789 -9.86 -12.16 22.16
N ARG A 790 -10.00 -11.42 21.07
CA ARG A 790 -9.07 -10.38 20.62
C ARG A 790 -9.89 -9.20 20.13
N ALA A 791 -9.34 -7.98 20.14
CA ALA A 791 -10.01 -6.86 19.49
C ALA A 791 -10.13 -7.13 17.99
N SER A 792 -11.32 -7.01 17.39
CA SER A 792 -11.51 -7.30 15.97
C SER A 792 -10.55 -6.47 15.10
N THR A 793 -9.85 -7.11 14.16
CA THR A 793 -9.19 -6.40 13.06
C THR A 793 -10.23 -5.89 12.07
N ASP A 794 -9.84 -5.00 11.14
CA ASP A 794 -10.71 -4.59 10.04
C ASP A 794 -11.16 -5.80 9.19
N ASN A 795 -10.27 -6.79 9.03
CA ASN A 795 -10.59 -8.07 8.39
C ASN A 795 -11.59 -8.91 9.20
N ASP A 796 -11.47 -8.96 10.52
CA ASP A 796 -12.39 -9.72 11.37
C ASP A 796 -13.81 -9.12 11.34
N HIS A 797 -13.92 -7.79 11.26
CA HIS A 797 -15.16 -7.03 11.14
C HIS A 797 -15.87 -7.33 9.83
N ALA A 798 -15.12 -7.33 8.72
CA ALA A 798 -15.67 -7.47 7.39
C ALA A 798 -16.11 -8.90 7.08
N LYS A 799 -17.13 -8.99 6.23
CA LYS A 799 -17.71 -10.27 5.82
C LYS A 799 -17.07 -10.73 4.52
N GLN A 800 -16.38 -11.87 4.56
CA GLN A 800 -15.88 -12.56 3.38
C GLN A 800 -17.02 -12.82 2.37
N TRP A 801 -16.78 -12.60 1.07
CA TRP A 801 -17.83 -12.59 0.03
C TRP A 801 -18.73 -13.83 -0.01
N GLU A 802 -18.17 -15.03 0.22
CA GLU A 802 -18.92 -16.29 0.22
C GLU A 802 -19.37 -16.75 1.62
N ALA A 803 -18.90 -16.08 2.67
CA ALA A 803 -19.25 -16.47 4.03
C ALA A 803 -20.70 -16.07 4.36
N ALA A 804 -21.29 -16.73 5.35
CA ALA A 804 -22.59 -16.32 5.86
C ALA A 804 -22.49 -15.11 6.81
N ARG A 805 -21.34 -14.96 7.48
CA ARG A 805 -21.06 -14.01 8.58
C ARG A 805 -19.58 -13.62 8.55
N SER A 806 -19.23 -12.49 9.15
CA SER A 806 -17.83 -12.19 9.48
C SER A 806 -17.31 -13.07 10.62
N ASP A 807 -15.99 -13.07 10.81
CA ASP A 807 -15.36 -13.75 11.95
C ASP A 807 -15.80 -13.09 13.26
N GLU A 808 -15.84 -11.77 13.32
CA GLU A 808 -16.35 -11.03 14.47
C GLU A 808 -17.79 -11.43 14.83
N GLU A 809 -18.71 -11.39 13.86
CA GLU A 809 -20.12 -11.77 14.10
C GLU A 809 -20.20 -13.20 14.67
N THR A 810 -19.36 -14.10 14.15
CA THR A 810 -19.26 -15.48 14.64
C THR A 810 -18.78 -15.52 16.09
N TRP A 811 -17.77 -14.74 16.45
CA TRP A 811 -17.22 -14.68 17.81
C TRP A 811 -18.20 -14.06 18.82
N TYR A 812 -18.95 -13.03 18.43
CA TYR A 812 -20.01 -12.44 19.26
C TYR A 812 -21.16 -13.43 19.50
N LEU A 813 -21.59 -14.17 18.47
CA LEU A 813 -22.62 -15.20 18.62
C LEU A 813 -22.16 -16.38 19.50
N GLN A 814 -20.84 -16.65 19.53
CA GLN A 814 -20.22 -17.60 20.45
C GLN A 814 -19.97 -17.01 21.85
N GLY A 815 -20.30 -15.74 22.08
CA GLY A 815 -20.19 -15.05 23.36
C GLY A 815 -18.76 -14.71 23.80
N LEU A 816 -17.80 -14.74 22.87
CA LEU A 816 -16.38 -14.60 23.18
C LEU A 816 -16.00 -13.19 23.62
N ALA A 817 -16.69 -12.14 23.17
CA ALA A 817 -16.42 -10.77 23.63
C ALA A 817 -16.75 -10.52 25.12
N LEU A 818 -17.53 -11.41 25.76
CA LEU A 818 -18.07 -11.24 27.12
C LEU A 818 -17.81 -12.47 28.00
N LEU A 819 -16.61 -13.07 27.89
CA LEU A 819 -16.25 -14.26 28.66
C LEU A 819 -16.37 -14.04 30.17
N THR A 820 -17.00 -15.01 30.84
CA THR A 820 -17.10 -15.08 32.29
C THR A 820 -16.50 -16.38 32.80
N GLU A 821 -15.78 -16.30 33.92
CA GLU A 821 -15.13 -17.46 34.53
C GLU A 821 -15.96 -18.01 35.70
N ARG A 822 -16.15 -19.33 35.70
CA ARG A 822 -16.62 -20.10 36.84
C ARG A 822 -15.51 -21.05 37.29
N LEU A 823 -15.06 -20.90 38.54
CA LEU A 823 -14.17 -21.87 39.18
C LEU A 823 -15.02 -22.96 39.85
N ASP A 824 -14.73 -24.21 39.51
CA ASP A 824 -15.46 -25.38 39.98
C ASP A 824 -14.76 -26.01 41.20
N THR A 825 -13.44 -26.16 41.14
CA THR A 825 -12.64 -26.71 42.24
C THR A 825 -11.30 -25.98 42.38
N ALA A 826 -10.80 -25.93 43.61
CA ALA A 826 -9.45 -25.52 43.96
C ALA A 826 -8.98 -26.38 45.13
N GLU A 827 -7.92 -27.16 44.92
CA GLU A 827 -7.42 -28.10 45.92
C GLU A 827 -5.91 -28.33 45.81
N VAL A 828 -5.33 -28.88 46.88
CA VAL A 828 -3.95 -29.36 46.88
C VAL A 828 -3.94 -30.84 46.52
N VAL A 829 -3.35 -31.18 45.37
CA VAL A 829 -3.22 -32.56 44.86
C VAL A 829 -1.77 -32.80 44.48
N ASP A 830 -1.16 -33.84 45.05
CA ASP A 830 0.24 -34.21 44.80
C ASP A 830 1.20 -33.00 44.88
N ASP A 831 1.10 -32.26 45.99
CA ASP A 831 1.88 -31.04 46.30
C ASP A 831 1.74 -29.90 45.28
N ALA A 832 0.72 -29.93 44.42
CA ALA A 832 0.35 -28.87 43.48
C ALA A 832 -0.96 -28.18 43.90
N VAL A 833 -1.13 -26.92 43.50
CA VAL A 833 -2.46 -26.29 43.51
C VAL A 833 -3.12 -26.59 42.17
N VAL A 834 -4.24 -27.32 42.21
CA VAL A 834 -5.03 -27.65 41.02
C VAL A 834 -6.32 -26.85 41.05
N VAL A 835 -6.55 -26.05 40.01
CA VAL A 835 -7.76 -25.25 39.82
C VAL A 835 -8.45 -25.73 38.56
N SER A 836 -9.71 -26.12 38.66
CA SER A 836 -10.53 -26.48 37.50
C SER A 836 -11.72 -25.54 37.38
N GLY A 837 -12.14 -25.26 36.16
CA GLY A 837 -13.27 -24.38 35.92
C GLY A 837 -13.73 -24.38 34.48
N ARG A 838 -14.55 -23.39 34.17
CA ARG A 838 -15.10 -23.18 32.83
C ARG A 838 -15.21 -21.70 32.54
N VAL A 839 -14.76 -21.30 31.36
CA VAL A 839 -14.92 -19.95 30.82
C VAL A 839 -15.94 -19.99 29.68
N ALA A 840 -16.95 -19.10 29.72
CA ALA A 840 -17.94 -18.99 28.65
C ALA A 840 -18.62 -17.63 28.61
N GLY A 841 -19.13 -17.28 27.44
CA GLY A 841 -19.98 -16.10 27.24
C GLY A 841 -21.40 -16.31 27.74
N PRO A 842 -22.12 -15.21 28.05
CA PRO A 842 -23.52 -15.27 28.48
C PRO A 842 -24.42 -15.86 27.39
N ALA A 843 -25.43 -16.63 27.80
CA ALA A 843 -26.46 -17.20 26.92
C ALA A 843 -25.96 -18.12 25.78
N THR A 844 -24.78 -18.72 25.93
CA THR A 844 -24.22 -19.69 24.97
C THR A 844 -24.05 -21.07 25.61
N GLU A 845 -24.09 -22.13 24.77
CA GLU A 845 -23.78 -23.50 25.22
C GLU A 845 -22.29 -23.85 25.07
N VAL A 846 -21.56 -23.10 24.23
CA VAL A 846 -20.12 -23.26 24.06
C VAL A 846 -19.37 -22.77 25.30
N GLY A 847 -18.16 -23.28 25.49
CA GLY A 847 -17.28 -22.83 26.56
C GLY A 847 -15.98 -23.60 26.58
N LEU A 848 -15.07 -23.13 27.40
CA LEU A 848 -13.72 -23.64 27.54
C LEU A 848 -13.59 -24.18 28.97
N ALA A 849 -13.75 -25.49 29.13
CA ALA A 849 -13.41 -26.15 30.38
C ALA A 849 -11.88 -26.13 30.53
N PHE A 850 -11.38 -25.94 31.74
CA PHE A 850 -9.95 -25.88 31.96
C PHE A 850 -9.52 -26.55 33.25
N THR A 851 -8.25 -26.96 33.27
CA THR A 851 -7.54 -27.40 34.46
C THR A 851 -6.16 -26.74 34.46
N ALA A 852 -5.88 -25.94 35.49
CA ALA A 852 -4.60 -25.28 35.73
C ALA A 852 -3.91 -25.94 36.93
N THR A 853 -2.77 -26.57 36.69
CA THR A 853 -1.96 -27.22 37.72
C THR A 853 -0.71 -26.40 37.97
N TRP A 854 -0.56 -25.91 39.21
CA TRP A 854 0.56 -25.08 39.64
C TRP A 854 1.50 -25.87 40.55
N ARG A 855 2.76 -26.01 40.15
CA ARG A 855 3.78 -26.79 40.87
C ARG A 855 4.96 -25.92 41.26
N ALA A 856 5.41 -26.01 42.51
CA ALA A 856 6.57 -25.26 42.94
C ALA A 856 7.84 -25.83 42.29
N VAL A 857 8.67 -24.93 41.79
CA VAL A 857 10.02 -25.27 41.29
C VAL A 857 11.04 -24.83 42.35
N ALA A 858 10.87 -23.59 42.83
CA ALA A 858 11.62 -22.99 43.92
C ALA A 858 10.72 -22.01 44.69
N ALA A 859 11.29 -21.25 45.64
CA ALA A 859 10.52 -20.25 46.39
C ALA A 859 10.04 -19.09 45.50
N ASP A 860 10.81 -18.80 44.47
CA ASP A 860 10.68 -17.73 43.47
C ASP A 860 10.22 -18.24 42.09
N ALA A 861 10.06 -19.56 41.90
CA ALA A 861 9.66 -20.15 40.63
C ALA A 861 8.49 -21.15 40.75
N VAL A 862 7.55 -21.11 39.79
CA VAL A 862 6.38 -22.00 39.69
C VAL A 862 6.15 -22.45 38.24
N ASP A 863 5.78 -23.70 38.04
CA ASP A 863 5.28 -24.21 36.76
C ASP A 863 3.76 -24.15 36.72
N LEU A 864 3.21 -23.64 35.62
CA LEU A 864 1.81 -23.73 35.22
C LEU A 864 1.67 -24.74 34.08
N ASP A 865 0.84 -25.76 34.30
CA ASP A 865 0.34 -26.66 33.26
C ASP A 865 -1.16 -26.44 33.09
N LEU A 866 -1.54 -25.78 32.00
CA LEU A 866 -2.90 -25.41 31.66
C LEU A 866 -3.40 -26.30 30.54
N THR A 867 -4.46 -27.08 30.80
CA THR A 867 -5.22 -27.80 29.79
C THR A 867 -6.55 -27.10 29.56
N ILE A 868 -6.90 -26.86 28.29
CA ILE A 868 -8.16 -26.26 27.86
C ILE A 868 -8.90 -27.27 26.98
N VAL A 869 -10.17 -27.50 27.26
CA VAL A 869 -11.04 -28.42 26.52
C VAL A 869 -12.28 -27.66 26.07
N PRO A 870 -12.44 -27.40 24.76
CA PRO A 870 -13.66 -26.82 24.23
C PRO A 870 -14.85 -27.75 24.42
N GLU A 871 -15.97 -27.17 24.88
CA GLU A 871 -17.25 -27.84 25.08
C GLU A 871 -18.34 -27.17 24.23
N GLY A 872 -19.39 -27.92 23.91
CA GLY A 872 -20.54 -27.42 23.13
C GLY A 872 -20.35 -27.49 21.62
N GLN A 873 -21.32 -26.95 20.87
CA GLN A 873 -21.28 -26.91 19.41
C GLN A 873 -20.83 -25.54 18.92
N TRP A 874 -19.61 -25.48 18.40
CA TRP A 874 -18.99 -24.26 17.92
C TRP A 874 -19.47 -23.90 16.51
N LEU A 875 -19.63 -22.61 16.23
CA LEU A 875 -20.11 -22.08 14.95
C LEU A 875 -18.98 -21.89 13.93
N GLY A 876 -17.76 -21.62 14.39
CA GLY A 876 -16.65 -21.34 13.50
C GLY A 876 -15.29 -21.24 14.20
N SER A 877 -14.50 -20.27 13.76
CA SER A 877 -13.18 -19.95 14.30
C SER A 877 -13.26 -19.46 15.76
N VAL A 878 -12.11 -19.43 16.41
CA VAL A 878 -11.87 -18.67 17.65
C VAL A 878 -10.67 -17.76 17.42
N PRO A 879 -10.67 -16.52 17.94
CA PRO A 879 -9.63 -15.53 17.65
C PRO A 879 -8.29 -15.89 18.28
N ARG A 880 -8.32 -16.48 19.48
CA ARG A 880 -7.16 -16.99 20.21
C ARG A 880 -7.56 -18.07 21.20
N LEU A 881 -6.57 -18.76 21.76
CA LEU A 881 -6.79 -19.74 22.82
C LEU A 881 -5.60 -19.76 23.78
N GLY A 882 -5.80 -19.29 25.01
CA GLY A 882 -4.69 -19.10 25.95
C GLY A 882 -5.10 -18.68 27.35
N LEU A 883 -4.14 -18.09 28.06
CA LEU A 883 -4.30 -17.50 29.38
C LEU A 883 -4.09 -15.99 29.32
N LEU A 884 -5.02 -15.21 29.87
CA LEU A 884 -4.87 -13.79 30.10
C LEU A 884 -4.46 -13.53 31.55
N LEU A 885 -3.32 -12.84 31.73
CA LEU A 885 -2.83 -12.33 33.01
C LEU A 885 -2.89 -10.80 33.03
N GLY A 886 -3.47 -10.21 34.08
CA GLY A 886 -3.43 -8.78 34.33
C GLY A 886 -2.56 -8.47 35.54
N LEU A 887 -1.36 -7.92 35.32
CA LEU A 887 -0.39 -7.60 36.37
C LEU A 887 -0.47 -6.12 36.74
N GLU A 888 -0.88 -5.80 37.97
CA GLU A 888 -0.98 -4.41 38.42
C GLU A 888 0.40 -3.75 38.51
N GLN A 889 0.52 -2.58 37.89
CA GLN A 889 1.67 -1.71 38.01
C GLN A 889 1.37 -0.56 38.97
N PRO A 890 2.37 -0.06 39.73
CA PRO A 890 2.16 1.04 40.68
C PRO A 890 1.76 2.37 40.03
N ASP A 891 2.18 2.60 38.78
CA ASP A 891 1.85 3.77 37.98
C ASP A 891 1.35 3.35 36.58
N PRO A 892 0.16 3.80 36.13
CA PRO A 892 -0.32 3.59 34.76
C PRO A 892 0.67 4.01 33.67
N GLY A 893 1.43 5.07 33.88
CA GLY A 893 2.45 5.53 32.92
C GLY A 893 3.65 4.58 32.80
N ALA A 894 3.90 3.76 33.82
CA ALA A 894 5.04 2.84 33.84
C ALA A 894 4.81 1.59 32.97
N VAL A 895 3.55 1.23 32.66
CA VAL A 895 3.24 0.03 31.87
C VAL A 895 3.87 0.10 30.48
N ALA A 896 3.78 1.25 29.81
CA ALA A 896 4.33 1.47 28.47
C ALA A 896 5.87 1.35 28.45
N ALA A 897 6.53 1.62 29.57
CA ALA A 897 7.99 1.58 29.71
C ALA A 897 8.53 0.23 30.19
N VAL A 898 7.66 -0.76 30.46
CA VAL A 898 8.10 -2.12 30.82
C VAL A 898 8.94 -2.68 29.67
N GLU A 899 10.19 -3.05 29.97
CA GLU A 899 11.06 -3.71 29.01
C GLU A 899 10.69 -5.19 28.90
N VAL A 900 10.72 -5.69 27.68
CA VAL A 900 10.42 -7.06 27.28
C VAL A 900 11.60 -7.56 26.49
N ASP A 901 12.31 -8.52 27.05
CA ASP A 901 13.40 -9.24 26.40
C ASP A 901 12.90 -10.65 26.11
N TRP A 902 12.87 -11.11 24.85
CA TRP A 902 12.30 -12.43 24.52
C TRP A 902 13.11 -13.20 23.50
N ALA A 903 13.09 -14.53 23.61
CA ALA A 903 13.61 -15.45 22.60
C ALA A 903 12.45 -16.15 21.87
N GLY A 904 12.36 -15.94 20.57
CA GLY A 904 11.28 -16.42 19.71
C GLY A 904 11.36 -15.82 18.31
N LEU A 905 10.23 -15.76 17.61
CA LEU A 905 10.14 -15.05 16.34
C LEU A 905 9.98 -13.54 16.58
N GLY A 906 10.60 -12.72 15.73
CA GLY A 906 10.56 -11.26 15.84
C GLY A 906 11.47 -10.54 14.81
N PRO A 907 11.72 -9.23 15.01
CA PRO A 907 11.23 -8.41 16.12
C PRO A 907 9.77 -7.95 15.95
N GLU A 908 9.27 -7.94 14.71
CA GLU A 908 7.91 -7.50 14.37
C GLU A 908 6.83 -8.50 14.79
N GLU A 909 5.57 -8.05 14.75
CA GLU A 909 4.43 -8.93 14.99
C GLU A 909 4.30 -10.04 13.93
N SER A 910 3.72 -11.17 14.33
CA SER A 910 3.49 -12.30 13.45
C SER A 910 2.22 -13.06 13.84
N TYR A 911 1.50 -13.50 12.81
CA TYR A 911 0.25 -14.27 12.89
C TYR A 911 0.37 -15.56 12.09
N ALA A 912 -0.67 -16.40 12.10
CA ALA A 912 -0.62 -17.72 11.47
C ALA A 912 -0.36 -17.69 9.95
N ASP A 913 -0.81 -16.63 9.26
CA ASP A 913 -0.72 -16.36 7.82
C ASP A 913 0.09 -15.10 7.46
N SER A 914 0.80 -14.51 8.42
CA SER A 914 1.74 -13.39 8.24
C SER A 914 2.93 -13.60 9.19
N THR A 915 3.98 -14.27 8.69
CA THR A 915 5.10 -14.73 9.52
C THR A 915 6.43 -14.84 8.76
N LYS A 916 6.45 -14.55 7.46
CA LYS A 916 7.61 -14.71 6.58
C LYS A 916 8.77 -13.83 7.01
N ALA A 917 8.47 -12.61 7.46
CA ALA A 917 9.48 -11.67 7.96
C ALA A 917 10.01 -12.02 9.37
N ALA A 918 9.31 -12.88 10.11
CA ALA A 918 9.63 -13.16 11.50
C ALA A 918 10.79 -14.14 11.62
N LEU A 919 11.93 -13.67 12.15
CA LEU A 919 13.14 -14.46 12.29
C LEU A 919 13.30 -14.96 13.73
N GLY A 920 13.90 -16.14 13.88
CA GLY A 920 14.23 -16.75 15.16
C GLY A 920 15.47 -16.11 15.75
N GLY A 921 15.39 -15.76 17.03
CA GLY A 921 16.49 -15.13 17.75
C GLY A 921 16.03 -14.67 19.13
N ALA A 922 16.72 -13.67 19.68
CA ALA A 922 16.21 -12.89 20.79
C ALA A 922 16.18 -11.41 20.47
N TRP A 923 15.24 -10.75 21.11
CA TRP A 923 14.78 -9.42 20.76
C TRP A 923 14.47 -8.64 22.04
N ARG A 924 14.45 -7.32 21.95
CA ARG A 924 14.12 -6.46 23.08
C ARG A 924 13.30 -5.26 22.64
N HIS A 925 12.20 -5.01 23.36
CA HIS A 925 11.30 -3.87 23.16
C HIS A 925 10.80 -3.35 24.49
N THR A 926 10.26 -2.13 24.51
CA THR A 926 9.31 -1.73 25.54
C THR A 926 7.90 -2.17 25.17
N VAL A 927 6.95 -2.19 26.11
CA VAL A 927 5.53 -2.45 25.79
C VAL A 927 4.98 -1.41 24.82
N ALA A 928 5.49 -0.18 24.82
CA ALA A 928 5.15 0.82 23.81
C ALA A 928 5.64 0.41 22.41
N ASP A 929 6.90 0.00 22.26
CA ASP A 929 7.45 -0.48 20.99
C ASP A 929 6.79 -1.80 20.53
N TRP A 930 6.20 -2.54 21.47
CA TRP A 930 5.47 -3.78 21.21
C TRP A 930 4.15 -3.56 20.45
N GLN A 931 3.60 -2.34 20.51
CA GLN A 931 2.32 -2.01 19.86
C GLN A 931 2.54 -1.47 18.45
N THR A 932 1.69 -1.89 17.52
CA THR A 932 1.55 -1.24 16.22
C THR A 932 0.49 -0.14 16.32
N ARG A 933 0.85 1.10 15.99
CA ARG A 933 -0.05 2.26 16.05
C ARG A 933 -0.83 2.44 14.73
N TYR A 934 -1.68 1.46 14.41
CA TYR A 934 -2.58 1.54 13.26
C TYR A 934 -3.46 2.81 13.30
N THR A 935 -3.81 3.33 12.13
CA THR A 935 -4.72 4.50 11.99
C THR A 935 -6.05 4.24 12.71
N HIS A 936 -6.63 3.05 12.53
CA HIS A 936 -7.74 2.53 13.33
C HIS A 936 -7.22 1.50 14.35
N PRO A 937 -7.33 1.74 15.67
CA PRO A 937 -6.90 0.81 16.71
C PRO A 937 -7.59 -0.56 16.61
N GLN A 938 -6.79 -1.62 16.63
CA GLN A 938 -7.25 -3.00 16.52
C GLN A 938 -6.21 -3.97 17.09
N GLU A 939 -6.49 -5.28 17.11
CA GLU A 939 -5.53 -6.30 17.54
C GLU A 939 -4.18 -6.14 16.84
N ASN A 940 -3.09 -6.20 17.62
CA ASN A 940 -1.71 -6.05 17.16
C ASN A 940 -0.72 -6.64 18.17
N GLY A 941 0.54 -6.82 17.78
CA GLY A 941 1.61 -7.11 18.74
C GLY A 941 1.79 -8.59 19.10
N ALA A 942 1.13 -9.56 18.46
CA ALA A 942 1.40 -10.97 18.71
C ALA A 942 2.83 -11.37 18.26
N ARG A 943 3.56 -12.11 19.09
CA ARG A 943 4.86 -12.72 18.73
C ARG A 943 4.78 -14.23 18.85
N ARG A 944 5.10 -14.94 17.77
CA ARG A 944 4.98 -16.40 17.72
C ARG A 944 6.27 -17.09 18.16
N GLY A 945 6.15 -18.35 18.57
CA GLY A 945 7.32 -19.17 18.87
C GLY A 945 8.14 -18.70 20.07
N VAL A 946 7.54 -17.95 21.00
CA VAL A 946 8.24 -17.45 22.18
C VAL A 946 8.52 -18.60 23.13
N THR A 947 9.81 -18.81 23.40
CA THR A 947 10.33 -19.87 24.27
C THR A 947 10.78 -19.34 25.62
N SER A 948 11.23 -18.08 25.67
CA SER A 948 11.47 -17.36 26.91
C SER A 948 11.17 -15.87 26.75
N ALA A 949 10.79 -15.23 27.85
CA ALA A 949 10.68 -13.78 27.93
C ALA A 949 10.96 -13.27 29.35
N THR A 950 11.62 -12.13 29.48
CA THR A 950 11.84 -11.41 30.74
C THR A 950 11.11 -10.08 30.67
N LEU A 951 10.13 -9.91 31.56
CA LEU A 951 9.40 -8.65 31.74
C LEU A 951 10.03 -7.88 32.91
N THR A 952 10.61 -6.72 32.64
CA THR A 952 11.17 -5.84 33.68
C THR A 952 10.09 -4.87 34.14
N LEU A 953 9.43 -5.22 35.24
CA LEU A 953 8.31 -4.49 35.82
C LEU A 953 8.81 -3.27 36.62
N ASP A 954 7.88 -2.40 37.01
CA ASP A 954 8.22 -1.22 37.82
C ASP A 954 8.92 -1.61 39.14
N GLY A 955 9.87 -0.78 39.56
CA GLY A 955 10.73 -1.04 40.72
C GLY A 955 11.86 -2.05 40.48
N GLY A 956 12.11 -2.47 39.23
CA GLY A 956 13.23 -3.34 38.84
C GLY A 956 12.99 -4.83 39.08
N ARG A 957 11.76 -5.22 39.42
CA ARG A 957 11.36 -6.62 39.56
C ARG A 957 11.25 -7.27 38.18
N THR A 958 11.76 -8.48 38.03
CA THR A 958 11.59 -9.25 36.78
C THR A 958 10.56 -10.34 36.95
N LEU A 959 9.78 -10.57 35.88
CA LEU A 959 9.01 -11.79 35.68
C LEU A 959 9.59 -12.50 34.47
N ASP A 960 10.27 -13.61 34.71
CA ASP A 960 10.83 -14.47 33.67
C ASP A 960 9.84 -15.58 33.34
N LEU A 961 9.61 -15.78 32.06
CA LEU A 961 8.75 -16.79 31.47
C LEU A 961 9.63 -17.76 30.69
N GLU A 962 9.47 -19.06 30.92
CA GLU A 962 10.01 -20.10 30.03
C GLU A 962 8.86 -21.01 29.58
N ALA A 963 8.59 -21.03 28.28
CA ALA A 963 7.54 -21.87 27.70
C ALA A 963 8.10 -23.25 27.31
N ALA A 964 7.24 -24.27 27.33
CA ALA A 964 7.44 -25.46 26.52
C ALA A 964 6.70 -25.31 25.18
N ASP A 965 6.83 -26.29 24.30
CA ASP A 965 5.98 -26.37 23.11
C ASP A 965 4.51 -26.54 23.52
N SER A 966 3.65 -25.80 22.83
CA SER A 966 2.20 -25.84 23.04
C SER A 966 1.56 -26.98 22.26
N GLU A 967 0.47 -27.53 22.78
CA GLU A 967 -0.28 -28.61 22.13
C GLU A 967 -1.65 -28.07 21.68
N LEU A 968 -2.03 -28.33 20.43
CA LEU A 968 -3.34 -27.95 19.88
C LEU A 968 -3.92 -29.12 19.06
N GLY A 969 -4.87 -29.82 19.66
CA GLY A 969 -5.39 -31.07 19.12
C GLY A 969 -4.28 -32.13 19.03
N ALA A 970 -3.97 -32.55 17.81
CA ALA A 970 -2.87 -33.49 17.54
C ALA A 970 -1.57 -32.79 17.12
N ARG A 971 -1.54 -31.46 17.07
CA ARG A 971 -0.39 -30.67 16.64
C ARG A 971 0.43 -30.22 17.84
N THR A 972 1.74 -30.19 17.66
CA THR A 972 2.70 -29.53 18.57
C THR A 972 3.18 -28.26 17.89
N LEU A 973 3.08 -27.14 18.59
CA LEU A 973 3.48 -25.82 18.11
C LEU A 973 4.72 -25.37 18.90
N PRO A 974 5.78 -24.87 18.23
CA PRO A 974 6.96 -24.38 18.92
C PRO A 974 6.61 -23.22 19.87
N GLY A 975 6.99 -23.33 21.15
CA GLY A 975 6.77 -22.28 22.15
C GLY A 975 5.30 -21.87 22.34
N LEU A 976 5.10 -20.62 22.76
CA LEU A 976 3.79 -19.96 22.88
C LEU A 976 3.70 -18.72 21.97
N GLU A 977 2.51 -18.16 21.82
CA GLU A 977 2.29 -16.84 21.22
C GLU A 977 2.08 -15.80 22.34
N LEU A 978 2.90 -14.75 22.36
CA LEU A 978 2.94 -13.74 23.42
C LEU A 978 2.39 -12.40 22.93
N THR A 979 1.51 -11.79 23.72
CA THR A 979 1.05 -10.41 23.49
C THR A 979 1.02 -9.63 24.80
N LEU A 980 1.44 -8.36 24.76
CA LEU A 980 1.57 -7.48 25.92
C LEU A 980 0.89 -6.14 25.63
N ARG A 981 0.11 -5.58 26.57
CA ARG A 981 -0.61 -4.31 26.37
C ARG A 981 -0.75 -3.45 27.63
N PRO A 982 -0.87 -2.12 27.49
CA PRO A 982 -1.23 -1.20 28.58
C PRO A 982 -2.74 -1.07 28.83
N TRP A 983 -3.58 -1.68 27.99
CA TRP A 983 -5.04 -1.57 28.00
C TRP A 983 -5.68 -2.92 27.67
N THR A 984 -6.98 -3.06 27.94
CA THR A 984 -7.74 -4.29 27.64
C THR A 984 -8.06 -4.41 26.16
N ASP A 985 -8.35 -5.64 25.71
CA ASP A 985 -8.88 -5.89 24.36
C ASP A 985 -10.22 -5.17 24.12
N GLN A 986 -11.04 -4.98 25.16
CA GLN A 986 -12.28 -4.21 25.04
C GLN A 986 -12.04 -2.71 24.84
N ALA A 987 -11.01 -2.15 25.47
CA ALA A 987 -10.63 -0.75 25.25
C ALA A 987 -10.05 -0.56 23.84
N LEU A 988 -9.20 -1.52 23.40
CA LEU A 988 -8.66 -1.54 22.04
C LEU A 988 -9.75 -1.62 20.99
N HIS A 989 -10.72 -2.52 21.16
CA HIS A 989 -11.86 -2.69 20.25
C HIS A 989 -12.82 -1.48 20.22
N ALA A 990 -12.89 -0.69 21.30
CA ALA A 990 -13.81 0.44 21.40
C ALA A 990 -13.20 1.77 20.92
N ALA A 991 -11.89 1.85 20.79
CA ALA A 991 -11.18 3.05 20.38
C ALA A 991 -11.37 3.30 18.88
N ALA A 992 -11.77 4.52 18.52
CA ALA A 992 -11.85 4.91 17.11
C ALA A 992 -10.48 5.38 16.62
N HIS A 993 -9.75 6.09 17.49
CA HIS A 993 -8.45 6.67 17.18
C HIS A 993 -7.39 6.29 18.21
N PRO A 994 -6.09 6.28 17.85
CA PRO A 994 -5.02 5.91 18.78
C PRO A 994 -4.98 6.74 20.08
N HIS A 995 -5.43 7.99 20.05
CA HIS A 995 -5.49 8.86 21.22
C HIS A 995 -6.63 8.52 22.20
N ASP A 996 -7.60 7.67 21.80
CA ASP A 996 -8.65 7.17 22.69
C ASP A 996 -8.13 6.10 23.68
N LEU A 997 -6.94 5.54 23.42
CA LEU A 997 -6.34 4.48 24.23
C LEU A 997 -5.68 5.05 25.50
N VAL A 998 -6.24 4.72 26.66
CA VAL A 998 -5.74 5.18 27.96
C VAL A 998 -5.25 3.97 28.78
N PRO A 999 -3.96 3.93 29.19
CA PRO A 999 -3.45 2.87 30.06
C PRO A 999 -4.19 2.79 31.40
N ASP A 1000 -4.48 1.58 31.88
CA ASP A 1000 -5.34 1.35 33.05
C ASP A 1000 -4.58 0.91 34.33
N GLY A 1001 -3.25 1.05 34.32
CA GLY A 1001 -2.39 0.61 35.43
C GLY A 1001 -2.17 -0.90 35.48
N VAL A 1002 -2.52 -1.65 34.44
CA VAL A 1002 -2.24 -3.08 34.33
C VAL A 1002 -1.46 -3.38 33.07
N LEU A 1003 -0.43 -4.20 33.24
CA LEU A 1003 0.20 -4.92 32.13
C LEU A 1003 -0.66 -6.15 31.82
N TRP A 1004 -1.33 -6.12 30.67
CA TRP A 1004 -2.12 -7.22 30.15
C TRP A 1004 -1.21 -8.14 29.34
N VAL A 1005 -1.10 -9.40 29.77
CA VAL A 1005 -0.20 -10.42 29.19
C VAL A 1005 -1.04 -11.59 28.70
N HIS A 1006 -1.05 -11.83 27.39
CA HIS A 1006 -1.64 -13.02 26.79
C HIS A 1006 -0.55 -14.07 26.57
N LEU A 1007 -0.78 -15.27 27.13
CA LEU A 1007 0.02 -16.46 26.91
C LEU A 1007 -0.84 -17.43 26.10
N ASP A 1008 -0.73 -17.37 24.78
CA ASP A 1008 -1.58 -18.10 23.86
C ASP A 1008 -0.91 -19.38 23.34
N VAL A 1009 -1.70 -20.45 23.21
CA VAL A 1009 -1.29 -21.65 22.47
C VAL A 1009 -1.23 -21.35 20.98
N ALA A 1010 -2.21 -20.58 20.48
CA ALA A 1010 -2.31 -20.15 19.10
C ALA A 1010 -3.33 -19.00 18.97
N GLN A 1011 -3.14 -18.19 17.94
CA GLN A 1011 -4.11 -17.21 17.43
C GLN A 1011 -4.61 -17.57 16.03
N HIS A 1012 -5.78 -17.03 15.69
CA HIS A 1012 -6.30 -17.04 14.33
C HIS A 1012 -5.42 -16.20 13.41
N GLY A 1013 -5.37 -16.55 12.13
CA GLY A 1013 -4.80 -15.68 11.11
C GLY A 1013 -5.50 -14.32 11.01
N VAL A 1014 -5.00 -13.46 10.15
CA VAL A 1014 -5.56 -12.12 9.90
C VAL A 1014 -6.25 -11.99 8.55
N GLY A 1015 -5.82 -12.78 7.54
CA GLY A 1015 -6.44 -12.78 6.21
C GLY A 1015 -6.50 -11.40 5.57
N THR A 1016 -7.46 -11.20 4.66
CA THR A 1016 -7.71 -9.93 3.95
C THR A 1016 -9.21 -9.72 3.70
N ALA A 1017 -10.05 -10.10 4.66
CA ALA A 1017 -11.51 -10.11 4.49
C ALA A 1017 -12.15 -8.71 4.39
N ALA A 1018 -11.43 -7.64 4.72
CA ALA A 1018 -11.85 -6.26 4.46
C ALA A 1018 -12.20 -6.05 2.98
N CYS A 1019 -11.33 -6.52 2.08
CA CYS A 1019 -11.60 -6.68 0.66
C CYS A 1019 -10.84 -7.90 0.11
N GLY A 1020 -11.58 -8.97 -0.23
CA GLY A 1020 -11.01 -10.21 -0.75
C GLY A 1020 -11.15 -11.42 0.19
N PRO A 1021 -10.28 -12.43 0.06
CA PRO A 1021 -10.37 -13.65 0.88
C PRO A 1021 -10.09 -13.38 2.35
N GLY A 1022 -10.81 -14.04 3.24
CA GLY A 1022 -10.43 -14.08 4.65
C GLY A 1022 -9.39 -15.15 4.96
N VAL A 1023 -9.29 -15.52 6.23
CA VAL A 1023 -8.26 -16.44 6.72
C VAL A 1023 -8.36 -17.81 6.05
N LEU A 1024 -7.28 -18.23 5.41
CA LEU A 1024 -7.19 -19.50 4.72
C LEU A 1024 -7.21 -20.68 5.72
N ALA A 1025 -7.59 -21.87 5.24
CA ALA A 1025 -7.81 -23.04 6.11
C ALA A 1025 -6.55 -23.51 6.86
N ASN A 1026 -5.36 -23.23 6.33
CA ASN A 1026 -4.06 -23.51 6.97
C ASN A 1026 -3.77 -22.60 8.17
N ALA A 1027 -4.35 -21.40 8.21
CA ALA A 1027 -4.17 -20.41 9.27
C ALA A 1027 -5.40 -20.20 10.18
N ALA A 1028 -6.54 -20.80 9.82
CA ALA A 1028 -7.76 -20.69 10.60
C ALA A 1028 -7.68 -21.47 11.92
N LEU A 1029 -7.69 -20.76 13.04
CA LEU A 1029 -7.82 -21.36 14.37
C LEU A 1029 -9.25 -21.84 14.64
N ARG A 1030 -9.40 -23.15 14.83
CA ARG A 1030 -10.66 -23.80 15.25
C ARG A 1030 -10.56 -24.31 16.70
N PRO A 1031 -11.68 -24.39 17.43
CA PRO A 1031 -11.71 -24.97 18.77
C PRO A 1031 -11.15 -26.39 18.78
N ALA A 1032 -10.08 -26.62 19.52
CA ALA A 1032 -9.52 -27.93 19.78
C ALA A 1032 -8.98 -28.01 21.23
N PRO A 1033 -8.87 -29.22 21.82
CA PRO A 1033 -8.16 -29.39 23.09
C PRO A 1033 -6.77 -28.78 22.99
N ALA A 1034 -6.38 -27.99 23.98
CA ALA A 1034 -5.12 -27.28 23.97
C ALA A 1034 -4.39 -27.45 25.30
N ARG A 1035 -3.06 -27.41 25.27
CA ARG A 1035 -2.23 -27.45 26.47
C ARG A 1035 -1.09 -26.46 26.37
N LEU A 1036 -0.93 -25.67 27.42
CA LEU A 1036 0.14 -24.69 27.59
C LEU A 1036 0.93 -25.05 28.85
N ARG A 1037 2.26 -25.06 28.76
CA ARG A 1037 3.14 -25.24 29.92
C ARG A 1037 4.16 -24.11 29.99
N VAL A 1038 4.16 -23.38 31.10
CA VAL A 1038 5.03 -22.22 31.32
C VAL A 1038 5.60 -22.25 32.72
N ARG A 1039 6.90 -22.03 32.85
CA ARG A 1039 7.57 -21.70 34.10
C ARG A 1039 7.60 -20.20 34.29
N LEU A 1040 7.22 -19.75 35.47
CA LEU A 1040 7.22 -18.35 35.88
C LEU A 1040 8.20 -18.19 37.03
N THR A 1041 9.24 -17.39 36.85
CA THR A 1041 10.26 -17.09 37.86
C THR A 1041 10.25 -15.60 38.16
N VAL A 1042 10.36 -15.24 39.44
CA VAL A 1042 10.32 -13.84 39.87
C VAL A 1042 11.69 -13.44 40.42
N GLY A 1043 12.34 -12.49 39.76
CA GLY A 1043 13.61 -11.89 40.20
C GLY A 1043 13.42 -10.53 40.85
N GLY A 1044 14.41 -10.07 41.62
CA GLY A 1044 14.40 -8.76 42.26
C GLY A 1044 15.77 -8.30 42.72
#